data_AF-A0A938USR8-F1
#
_entry.id   AF-A0A938USR8-F1
#
_cell.length_a   1.000
_cell.length_b   1.000
_cell.length_c   1.000
_cell.angle_alpha   90.00
_cell.angle_beta   90.00
_cell.angle_gamma   90.00
#
_symmetry.space_group_name_H-M   'P 1'
#
loop_
_entity.id
_entity.type
_entity.pdbx_description
1 polymer ?
#
loop_
_entity_poly.entity_id
_entity_poly.type
_entity_poly.pdbx_seq_one_letter_code
_entity_poly.pdbx_strand_id
1 'polypeptide(L)'
;LPLSRRLCLSLRLALRLALSRRLCLALSLSLPLPLSLVPACAAPSAAPPTADAAPADAAATACSPAQRKPGGGCCAAGQFFDADTSTCASVGPAVCAAVLPDDPRACVPRWCADWRDAAGAACDPKADGCVAEGRACTADENAKGAGCPAGQWPVPDGACVAAGPAAALAHPGKLDAVFAGIDPPQALPLAAETSFCPDGPDGALALCPAGVAAPGCKVGEMPDPAKAGACLAVGVPWTCPPGFVDGGAGCAPDPADCGDGPFGAIEAEPGVVFVDPNAAAGGDGSPSKPLQTVQQAAPILPAGGTLALAKGTYVGSLTFGVPLKVRGRCAALVTISAPAGTPVVRIKGSKADGEVLVEGATLTGSTLGMAVDGALSGRGRRLFIHKAFGVGAIATGAAASLALENCVIANTKPDGAKQGYGALASGGAMLALTDVRITGNRNHGIQAVTAGTRLALERVWVDGTTPGGAGQVDGIGLFIDSAAEVVGRSVRVSGSVGVGIRFSNGQGTASFTGLVVVGTQPDGNGENGIGVRLKDGPSLALTGARLSGNRFAGANIAGAVQLAANGLVIDDTQASGGATSGVAGLQIGWGAKATLRGVRLSGNRDNGLLVTEKAAVAVDRLVVDDTRPRVAGGAFGYGVSVQTGASVTLRGARVTAAKGLGVRVGDAGSRLLANNLAIDDIAVREKDGVLGHGLAVLVGAQADVRGLRVANCVDNAIQLVGQGTRARLAGVAVTGTTVNPKVKEPWIFAIAALSGARLDLAGAALPDQLGTGVYGAGPDASVLRLAGLDYQGAAQTASVFAVGVQADEGLAELAVAGSRFRGARAVGIAIAGAPTDLRDVVLLDTAAGEHQPLNEKGDPSGPKVSLSDGVVVRGTAKFALRCAVVYGQVRAGVFLDGALTAQLAHVLVGGGYFGEVFNGKPTVERTAVLLQKNSQNQSSDAGLALPKPPKLVPVGDL
;
A
#
# COMPACT_ATOMS: atom_id res chain seq x y z
N LEU A 1 -14.90 36.58 -46.02
CA LEU A 1 -16.29 37.06 -45.81
C LEU A 1 -17.17 35.88 -45.42
N PRO A 2 -18.17 36.07 -44.53
CA PRO A 2 -18.60 35.08 -43.54
C PRO A 2 -20.09 34.66 -43.67
N LEU A 3 -20.59 33.95 -42.64
CA LEU A 3 -21.97 33.52 -42.32
C LEU A 3 -22.30 32.08 -42.75
N SER A 4 -22.78 31.17 -41.87
CA SER A 4 -23.58 31.37 -40.66
C SER A 4 -23.37 30.25 -39.61
N ARG A 5 -22.92 30.65 -38.42
CA ARG A 5 -23.18 29.98 -37.14
C ARG A 5 -24.41 30.67 -36.53
N ARG A 6 -25.54 29.99 -36.38
CA ARG A 6 -26.65 30.34 -35.47
C ARG A 6 -27.72 29.24 -35.53
N LEU A 7 -27.58 28.17 -34.74
CA LEU A 7 -28.68 27.29 -34.28
C LEU A 7 -28.11 26.17 -33.40
N CYS A 8 -27.71 26.50 -32.16
CA CYS A 8 -27.43 25.48 -31.12
C CYS A 8 -27.41 26.06 -29.70
N LEU A 9 -28.26 27.05 -29.40
CA LEU A 9 -28.33 27.63 -28.06
C LEU A 9 -29.76 28.04 -27.68
N SER A 10 -30.68 27.07 -27.59
CA SER A 10 -32.03 27.32 -27.05
C SER A 10 -32.78 26.07 -26.58
N LEU A 11 -32.10 24.96 -26.21
CA LEU A 11 -32.79 23.75 -25.73
C LEU A 11 -32.18 23.07 -24.49
N ARG A 12 -31.57 23.83 -23.56
CA ARG A 12 -31.09 23.28 -22.27
C ARG A 12 -31.44 24.10 -21.02
N LEU A 13 -32.36 25.05 -21.11
CA LEU A 13 -32.76 25.88 -19.95
C LEU A 13 -34.24 25.77 -19.54
N ALA A 14 -35.01 24.83 -20.10
CA ALA A 14 -36.46 24.72 -19.85
C ALA A 14 -36.90 23.43 -19.14
N LEU A 15 -35.97 22.65 -18.55
CA LEU A 15 -36.33 21.38 -17.89
C LEU A 15 -35.76 21.19 -16.47
N ARG A 16 -35.55 22.28 -15.71
CA ARG A 16 -35.12 22.20 -14.29
C ARG A 16 -35.81 23.19 -13.34
N LEU A 17 -36.96 23.74 -13.71
CA LEU A 17 -37.73 24.67 -12.87
C LEU A 17 -39.22 24.33 -12.90
N ALA A 18 -39.58 23.15 -12.39
CA ALA A 18 -40.96 22.84 -12.05
C ALA A 18 -41.03 21.59 -11.15
N LEU A 19 -40.62 21.70 -9.89
CA LEU A 19 -41.22 20.93 -8.79
C LEU A 19 -40.76 21.47 -7.44
N SER A 20 -41.73 21.60 -6.53
CA SER A 20 -41.65 22.05 -5.13
C SER A 20 -41.67 23.56 -4.85
N ARG A 21 -42.87 24.15 -4.92
CA ARG A 21 -43.34 25.16 -3.95
C ARG A 21 -44.86 25.09 -3.81
N ARG A 22 -45.32 24.60 -2.65
CA ARG A 22 -46.47 25.08 -1.84
C ARG A 22 -46.86 24.00 -0.83
N LEU A 23 -46.68 24.25 0.47
CA LEU A 23 -47.84 24.45 1.36
C LEU A 23 -47.47 25.13 2.70
N CYS A 24 -48.34 26.09 3.01
CA CYS A 24 -48.64 26.95 4.15
C CYS A 24 -48.03 26.82 5.56
N LEU A 25 -47.87 28.04 6.12
CA LEU A 25 -47.93 28.49 7.51
C LEU A 25 -48.99 27.82 8.41
N ALA A 26 -48.66 27.68 9.70
CA ALA A 26 -49.52 28.14 10.81
C ALA A 26 -48.68 28.47 12.07
N LEU A 27 -48.99 29.62 12.68
CA LEU A 27 -48.44 30.17 13.93
C LEU A 27 -48.91 29.39 15.18
N SER A 28 -48.11 29.42 16.25
CA SER A 28 -48.62 29.72 17.61
C SER A 28 -47.48 30.07 18.59
N LEU A 29 -47.70 31.15 19.34
CA LEU A 29 -46.89 31.63 20.47
C LEU A 29 -47.11 30.79 21.73
N SER A 30 -46.09 30.62 22.58
CA SER A 30 -46.16 30.85 24.05
C SER A 30 -44.77 30.82 24.72
N LEU A 31 -44.54 31.77 25.63
CA LEU A 31 -43.39 31.99 26.55
C LEU A 31 -43.42 30.99 27.77
N PRO A 32 -42.62 31.17 28.85
CA PRO A 32 -41.23 30.76 29.07
C PRO A 32 -41.11 29.82 30.31
N LEU A 33 -39.88 29.44 30.73
CA LEU A 33 -39.40 28.98 32.08
C LEU A 33 -38.41 27.80 31.96
N PRO A 34 -37.58 27.50 32.99
CA PRO A 34 -36.56 28.34 33.62
C PRO A 34 -35.16 27.67 33.61
N LEU A 35 -34.14 28.43 34.05
CA LEU A 35 -32.80 27.95 34.40
C LEU A 35 -32.81 26.83 35.46
N SER A 36 -31.93 25.84 35.27
CA SER A 36 -31.14 25.02 36.25
C SER A 36 -30.80 23.67 35.57
N LEU A 37 -29.63 23.02 35.64
CA LEU A 37 -28.45 23.01 36.51
C LEU A 37 -27.22 22.54 35.69
N VAL A 38 -26.04 22.93 36.15
CA VAL A 38 -24.71 22.51 35.65
C VAL A 38 -24.50 21.00 35.90
N PRO A 39 -24.01 20.20 34.93
CA PRO A 39 -23.55 18.85 35.23
C PRO A 39 -22.15 18.91 35.86
N ALA A 40 -21.99 18.27 37.01
CA ALA A 40 -20.69 17.90 37.55
C ALA A 40 -19.98 16.93 36.60
N CYS A 41 -18.64 16.97 36.53
CA CYS A 41 -17.82 16.14 35.65
C CYS A 41 -18.18 14.64 35.81
N ALA A 42 -19.00 14.10 34.91
CA ALA A 42 -19.33 12.68 34.79
C ALA A 42 -19.43 12.31 33.29
N ALA A 43 -18.89 11.15 32.92
CA ALA A 43 -18.65 10.74 31.52
C ALA A 43 -19.91 10.77 30.62
N PRO A 44 -19.77 11.07 29.31
CA PRO A 44 -20.90 11.09 28.40
C PRO A 44 -21.33 9.68 27.98
N SER A 45 -22.50 9.23 28.45
CA SER A 45 -23.29 8.17 27.82
C SER A 45 -24.33 8.81 26.92
N ALA A 46 -24.22 8.62 25.60
CA ALA A 46 -25.25 9.03 24.64
C ALA A 46 -25.60 7.88 23.69
N ALA A 47 -26.74 7.26 23.93
CA ALA A 47 -27.48 6.50 22.93
C ALA A 47 -28.34 7.49 22.08
N PRO A 48 -28.51 7.26 20.77
CA PRO A 48 -29.28 8.15 19.90
C PRO A 48 -30.81 7.98 20.09
N PRO A 49 -31.62 9.01 19.79
CA PRO A 49 -33.08 8.94 19.90
C PRO A 49 -33.70 8.12 18.76
N THR A 50 -34.62 7.24 19.11
CA THR A 50 -35.44 6.43 18.19
C THR A 50 -36.57 7.26 17.57
N ALA A 51 -36.79 7.12 16.27
CA ALA A 51 -37.95 7.63 15.55
C ALA A 51 -38.89 6.49 15.12
N ASP A 52 -40.18 6.71 15.39
CA ASP A 52 -41.44 6.20 14.83
C ASP A 52 -41.65 4.72 14.43
N ALA A 53 -42.84 4.24 14.83
CA ALA A 53 -43.35 2.88 14.77
C ALA A 53 -44.09 2.52 13.46
N ALA A 54 -43.96 1.26 13.02
CA ALA A 54 -44.97 0.43 12.34
C ALA A 54 -44.49 -1.07 12.34
N PRO A 55 -45.36 -2.08 12.11
CA PRO A 55 -45.94 -2.91 13.17
C PRO A 55 -45.35 -4.34 13.31
N ALA A 56 -45.86 -5.02 14.34
CA ALA A 56 -45.41 -6.24 14.99
C ALA A 56 -45.24 -7.49 14.12
N ASP A 57 -44.19 -8.27 14.44
CA ASP A 57 -44.14 -9.73 14.29
C ASP A 57 -43.33 -10.37 15.44
N ALA A 58 -43.65 -11.63 15.73
CA ALA A 58 -43.62 -12.27 17.04
C ALA A 58 -42.24 -12.65 17.64
N ALA A 59 -42.20 -12.55 18.98
CA ALA A 59 -41.37 -13.25 19.98
C ALA A 59 -40.09 -14.00 19.51
N ALA A 60 -38.94 -13.31 19.58
CA ALA A 60 -37.64 -13.94 19.81
C ALA A 60 -36.92 -13.16 20.93
N THR A 61 -36.54 -13.85 22.00
CA THR A 61 -35.81 -13.28 23.15
C THR A 61 -34.53 -12.62 22.65
N ALA A 62 -34.44 -11.29 22.78
CA ALA A 62 -33.28 -10.52 22.34
C ALA A 62 -32.05 -10.85 23.20
N CYS A 63 -31.09 -11.60 22.66
CA CYS A 63 -29.80 -11.77 23.31
C CYS A 63 -28.90 -10.54 23.11
N SER A 64 -28.02 -10.30 24.08
CA SER A 64 -27.08 -9.18 24.06
C SER A 64 -26.08 -9.33 22.90
N PRO A 65 -25.46 -8.23 22.42
CA PRO A 65 -24.45 -8.30 21.36
C PRO A 65 -23.33 -9.31 21.65
N ALA A 66 -22.91 -9.45 22.92
CA ALA A 66 -21.88 -10.39 23.36
C ALA A 66 -22.31 -11.87 23.29
N GLN A 67 -23.60 -12.17 23.19
CA GLN A 67 -24.13 -13.53 23.10
C GLN A 67 -24.35 -14.01 21.66
N ARG A 68 -24.26 -13.13 20.66
CA ARG A 68 -24.60 -13.47 19.27
C ARG A 68 -23.48 -14.27 18.61
N LYS A 69 -23.87 -15.42 18.04
CA LYS A 69 -22.98 -16.24 17.21
C LYS A 69 -22.94 -15.73 15.76
N PRO A 70 -21.80 -15.77 15.07
CA PRO A 70 -21.73 -15.64 13.62
C PRO A 70 -22.53 -16.79 12.99
N GLY A 71 -23.65 -16.48 12.33
CA GLY A 71 -24.56 -17.48 11.73
C GLY A 71 -25.96 -17.56 12.36
N GLY A 72 -26.21 -16.80 13.45
CA GLY A 72 -27.51 -16.75 14.11
C GLY A 72 -27.61 -17.66 15.33
N GLY A 73 -28.46 -17.26 16.29
CA GLY A 73 -28.58 -17.88 17.61
C GLY A 73 -27.77 -17.17 18.70
N CYS A 74 -28.06 -17.53 19.95
CA CYS A 74 -27.53 -16.89 21.15
C CYS A 74 -26.80 -17.91 22.03
N CYS A 75 -25.75 -17.49 22.73
CA CYS A 75 -25.23 -18.20 23.89
C CYS A 75 -26.24 -18.16 25.05
N ALA A 76 -26.18 -19.14 25.97
CA ALA A 76 -27.09 -19.18 27.10
C ALA A 76 -26.93 -17.95 28.02
N ALA A 77 -27.93 -17.68 28.85
CA ALA A 77 -27.84 -16.61 29.85
C ALA A 77 -26.62 -16.85 30.77
N GLY A 78 -25.75 -15.85 30.91
CA GLY A 78 -24.48 -15.97 31.62
C GLY A 78 -23.34 -16.57 30.79
N GLN A 79 -23.45 -16.62 29.46
CA GLN A 79 -22.37 -16.99 28.54
C GLN A 79 -22.16 -15.90 27.48
N PHE A 80 -20.95 -15.79 26.93
CA PHE A 80 -20.63 -14.94 25.77
C PHE A 80 -20.04 -15.78 24.63
N PHE A 81 -20.12 -15.29 23.39
CA PHE A 81 -19.50 -15.96 22.25
C PHE A 81 -18.03 -15.54 22.13
N ASP A 82 -17.14 -16.51 22.30
CA ASP A 82 -15.71 -16.32 22.12
C ASP A 82 -15.34 -16.55 20.65
N ALA A 83 -14.91 -15.48 19.98
CA ALA A 83 -14.56 -15.50 18.56
C ALA A 83 -13.30 -16.31 18.27
N ASP A 84 -12.37 -16.40 19.23
CA ASP A 84 -11.09 -17.09 19.04
C ASP A 84 -11.28 -18.60 19.09
N THR A 85 -12.21 -19.08 19.92
CA THR A 85 -12.52 -20.52 20.05
C THR A 85 -13.77 -20.95 19.29
N SER A 86 -14.57 -20.00 18.78
CA SER A 86 -15.89 -20.24 18.18
C SER A 86 -16.87 -20.98 19.10
N THR A 87 -16.78 -20.79 20.42
CA THR A 87 -17.65 -21.44 21.43
C THR A 87 -18.30 -20.44 22.40
N CYS A 88 -19.33 -20.88 23.13
CA CYS A 88 -19.93 -20.07 24.20
C CYS A 88 -19.23 -20.32 25.53
N ALA A 89 -18.61 -19.30 26.11
CA ALA A 89 -17.90 -19.38 27.39
C ALA A 89 -18.71 -18.73 28.52
N SER A 90 -18.67 -19.32 29.71
CA SER A 90 -19.39 -18.80 30.89
C SER A 90 -18.78 -17.50 31.41
N VAL A 91 -19.62 -16.54 31.75
CA VAL A 91 -19.27 -15.33 32.49
C VAL A 91 -19.11 -15.72 33.96
N GLY A 92 -18.15 -15.11 34.67
CA GLY A 92 -18.02 -15.22 36.13
C GLY A 92 -19.28 -14.78 36.90
N PRO A 93 -19.21 -14.66 38.24
CA PRO A 93 -20.38 -14.41 39.10
C PRO A 93 -21.29 -13.26 38.63
N ALA A 94 -22.61 -13.39 38.84
CA ALA A 94 -23.65 -12.48 38.32
C ALA A 94 -23.48 -10.98 38.67
N VAL A 95 -22.68 -10.65 39.70
CA VAL A 95 -22.35 -9.27 40.10
C VAL A 95 -21.54 -8.54 39.02
N CYS A 96 -20.80 -9.26 38.18
CA CYS A 96 -19.91 -8.70 37.15
C CYS A 96 -20.68 -8.05 35.98
N ALA A 97 -21.89 -8.51 35.68
CA ALA A 97 -22.69 -8.02 34.56
C ALA A 97 -23.23 -6.59 34.76
N ALA A 98 -23.24 -6.08 36.00
CA ALA A 98 -23.76 -4.75 36.31
C ALA A 98 -22.69 -3.64 36.26
N VAL A 99 -21.40 -3.99 36.28
CA VAL A 99 -20.31 -3.02 36.52
C VAL A 99 -19.46 -2.74 35.27
N LEU A 100 -19.24 -3.72 34.39
CA LEU A 100 -18.44 -3.56 33.16
C LEU A 100 -19.15 -4.27 31.99
N PRO A 101 -20.12 -3.60 31.33
CA PRO A 101 -20.94 -4.23 30.29
C PRO A 101 -20.17 -4.62 29.02
N ASP A 102 -19.05 -3.94 28.76
CA ASP A 102 -18.37 -3.98 27.46
C ASP A 102 -17.17 -4.95 27.40
N ASP A 103 -16.58 -5.31 28.54
CA ASP A 103 -15.53 -6.35 28.62
C ASP A 103 -15.56 -7.11 29.96
N PRO A 104 -16.37 -8.18 30.07
CA PRO A 104 -16.50 -8.96 31.29
C PRO A 104 -15.22 -9.73 31.68
N ARG A 105 -14.22 -9.83 30.79
CA ARG A 105 -12.93 -10.50 31.07
C ARG A 105 -12.02 -9.69 32.00
N ALA A 106 -12.21 -8.38 32.08
CA ALA A 106 -11.45 -7.50 32.97
C ALA A 106 -11.89 -7.59 34.46
N CYS A 107 -12.96 -8.34 34.75
CA CYS A 107 -13.53 -8.41 36.09
C CYS A 107 -12.98 -9.60 36.89
N VAL A 108 -12.04 -9.33 37.80
CA VAL A 108 -11.60 -10.29 38.83
C VAL A 108 -12.47 -10.17 40.09
N PRO A 109 -12.87 -11.29 40.73
CA PRO A 109 -13.85 -11.26 41.82
C PRO A 109 -13.37 -10.53 43.09
N ARG A 110 -12.06 -10.53 43.39
CA ARG A 110 -11.43 -9.76 44.47
C ARG A 110 -9.98 -9.38 44.12
N TRP A 111 -9.54 -8.21 44.57
CA TRP A 111 -8.18 -7.71 44.42
C TRP A 111 -7.39 -7.86 45.72
N CYS A 112 -6.21 -8.48 45.65
CA CYS A 112 -5.26 -8.63 46.74
C CYS A 112 -4.03 -7.76 46.46
N ALA A 113 -3.45 -7.16 47.50
CA ALA A 113 -2.23 -6.38 47.40
C ALA A 113 -1.01 -7.26 47.74
N ASP A 114 0.00 -7.24 46.87
CA ASP A 114 1.34 -7.74 47.18
C ASP A 114 2.24 -6.53 47.43
N TRP A 115 2.73 -6.37 48.64
CA TRP A 115 3.42 -5.15 49.07
C TRP A 115 4.92 -5.29 48.79
N ARG A 116 5.46 -4.44 47.93
CA ARG A 116 6.86 -4.48 47.49
C ARG A 116 7.59 -3.16 47.70
N ASP A 117 8.87 -3.22 48.06
CA ASP A 117 9.71 -2.04 48.19
C ASP A 117 10.25 -1.59 46.82
N ALA A 118 11.04 -0.51 46.79
CA ALA A 118 11.65 -0.01 45.57
C ALA A 118 12.60 -1.02 44.88
N ALA A 119 13.03 -2.08 45.58
CA ALA A 119 13.84 -3.17 45.04
C ALA A 119 13.01 -4.40 44.63
N GLY A 120 11.68 -4.37 44.78
CA GLY A 120 10.77 -5.46 44.45
C GLY A 120 10.67 -6.57 45.52
N ALA A 121 11.28 -6.38 46.68
CA ALA A 121 11.20 -7.31 47.79
C ALA A 121 9.90 -7.12 48.56
N ALA A 122 9.32 -8.22 49.08
CA ALA A 122 8.12 -8.13 49.90
C ALA A 122 8.39 -7.28 51.16
N CYS A 123 7.54 -6.31 51.45
CA CYS A 123 7.68 -5.40 52.58
C CYS A 123 6.39 -5.28 53.40
N ASP A 124 6.53 -4.79 54.63
CA ASP A 124 5.39 -4.48 55.49
C ASP A 124 4.63 -3.28 54.89
N PRO A 125 3.29 -3.33 54.74
CA PRO A 125 2.48 -2.22 54.25
C PRO A 125 2.70 -0.88 54.96
N LYS A 126 3.21 -0.90 56.20
CA LYS A 126 3.49 0.28 57.02
C LYS A 126 4.94 0.78 56.91
N ALA A 127 5.81 0.09 56.18
CA ALA A 127 7.18 0.52 55.97
C ALA A 127 7.24 1.66 54.94
N ASP A 128 8.02 2.70 55.24
CA ASP A 128 8.25 3.81 54.31
C ASP A 128 8.85 3.28 52.99
N GLY A 129 8.24 3.66 51.86
CA GLY A 129 8.65 3.23 50.52
C GLY A 129 8.08 1.89 50.05
N CYS A 130 7.18 1.27 50.81
CA CYS A 130 6.46 0.06 50.42
C CYS A 130 5.22 0.38 49.57
N VAL A 131 5.06 -0.24 48.40
CA VAL A 131 3.96 -0.02 47.46
C VAL A 131 3.17 -1.30 47.18
N ALA A 132 1.83 -1.19 47.14
CA ALA A 132 0.97 -2.30 46.80
C ALA A 132 0.93 -2.54 45.28
N GLU A 133 1.49 -3.66 44.82
CA GLU A 133 1.19 -4.23 43.52
C GLU A 133 -0.12 -5.01 43.61
N GLY A 134 -1.16 -4.50 42.95
CA GLY A 134 -2.43 -5.20 42.91
C GLY A 134 -2.34 -6.46 42.05
N ARG A 135 -2.85 -7.58 42.55
CA ARG A 135 -3.05 -8.81 41.78
C ARG A 135 -4.41 -9.44 42.05
N ALA A 136 -4.80 -10.36 41.17
CA ALA A 136 -5.91 -11.26 41.46
C ALA A 136 -5.63 -12.04 42.76
N CYS A 137 -6.60 -12.08 43.67
CA CYS A 137 -6.53 -12.98 44.80
C CYS A 137 -6.50 -14.44 44.30
N THR A 138 -5.64 -15.26 44.88
CA THR A 138 -5.61 -16.71 44.67
C THR A 138 -6.91 -17.34 45.17
N ALA A 139 -7.19 -18.59 44.76
CA ALA A 139 -8.37 -19.32 45.21
C ALA A 139 -8.44 -19.42 46.75
N ASP A 140 -7.30 -19.65 47.41
CA ASP A 140 -7.20 -19.72 48.88
C ASP A 140 -7.44 -18.36 49.56
N GLU A 141 -6.97 -17.27 48.97
CA GLU A 141 -7.22 -15.91 49.48
C GLU A 141 -8.70 -15.53 49.33
N ASN A 142 -9.32 -15.88 48.20
CA ASN A 142 -10.75 -15.70 47.99
C ASN A 142 -11.57 -16.52 49.00
N ALA A 143 -11.19 -17.77 49.26
CA ALA A 143 -11.86 -18.63 50.24
C ALA A 143 -11.74 -18.12 51.68
N LYS A 144 -10.63 -17.44 52.02
CA LYS A 144 -10.43 -16.78 53.33
C LYS A 144 -11.06 -15.38 53.42
N GLY A 145 -11.70 -14.93 52.34
CA GLY A 145 -12.31 -13.61 52.27
C GLY A 145 -11.31 -12.44 52.20
N ALA A 146 -10.05 -12.71 51.81
CA ALA A 146 -9.02 -11.70 51.66
C ALA A 146 -9.25 -10.83 50.40
N GLY A 147 -8.75 -9.60 50.45
CA GLY A 147 -8.83 -8.65 49.35
C GLY A 147 -10.15 -7.87 49.27
N CYS A 148 -10.12 -6.80 48.48
CA CYS A 148 -11.26 -5.90 48.34
C CYS A 148 -12.35 -6.51 47.44
N PRO A 149 -13.64 -6.26 47.76
CA PRO A 149 -14.76 -6.66 46.91
C PRO A 149 -14.62 -6.13 45.48
N ALA A 150 -15.24 -6.81 44.52
CA ALA A 150 -15.29 -6.36 43.13
C ALA A 150 -15.73 -4.88 43.04
N GLY A 151 -14.92 -4.06 42.37
CA GLY A 151 -15.14 -2.61 42.27
C GLY A 151 -14.53 -1.77 43.41
N GLN A 152 -13.69 -2.34 44.27
CA GLN A 152 -12.94 -1.61 45.30
C GLN A 152 -11.44 -1.96 45.30
N TRP A 153 -10.59 -1.04 45.77
CA TRP A 153 -9.13 -1.17 45.83
C TRP A 153 -8.61 -1.04 47.27
N PRO A 154 -7.60 -1.84 47.67
CA PRO A 154 -6.95 -1.68 48.96
C PRO A 154 -6.08 -0.41 48.97
N VAL A 155 -6.19 0.40 50.02
CA VAL A 155 -5.34 1.56 50.32
C VAL A 155 -4.35 1.22 51.46
N PRO A 156 -3.29 2.03 51.71
CA PRO A 156 -2.21 1.69 52.66
C PRO A 156 -2.63 1.42 54.11
N ASP A 157 -3.79 1.91 54.54
CA ASP A 157 -4.35 1.60 55.86
C ASP A 157 -5.13 0.26 55.91
N GLY A 158 -5.21 -0.46 54.79
CA GLY A 158 -5.93 -1.72 54.64
C GLY A 158 -7.43 -1.56 54.32
N ALA A 159 -7.94 -0.33 54.16
CA ALA A 159 -9.33 -0.09 53.77
C ALA A 159 -9.56 -0.35 52.27
N CYS A 160 -10.81 -0.63 51.91
CA CYS A 160 -11.23 -0.79 50.52
C CYS A 160 -11.99 0.45 50.04
N VAL A 161 -11.48 1.14 49.04
CA VAL A 161 -12.11 2.32 48.44
C VAL A 161 -12.72 2.00 47.09
N ALA A 162 -13.85 2.62 46.74
CA ALA A 162 -14.50 2.41 45.45
C ALA A 162 -13.57 2.77 44.28
N ALA A 163 -13.51 1.89 43.27
CA ALA A 163 -12.82 2.10 42.01
C ALA A 163 -13.57 3.19 41.21
N GLY A 164 -13.27 4.45 41.49
CA GLY A 164 -13.82 5.60 40.78
C GLY A 164 -12.71 6.53 40.26
N PRO A 165 -12.98 7.34 39.22
CA PRO A 165 -12.00 8.26 38.65
C PRO A 165 -11.41 9.26 39.66
N ALA A 166 -12.16 9.60 40.71
CA ALA A 166 -11.66 10.45 41.81
C ALA A 166 -10.56 9.79 42.66
N ALA A 167 -10.56 8.46 42.81
CA ALA A 167 -9.51 7.73 43.54
C ALA A 167 -8.26 7.47 42.66
N ALA A 168 -8.45 7.34 41.34
CA ALA A 168 -7.34 7.26 40.39
C ALA A 168 -6.53 8.57 40.28
N LEU A 169 -7.19 9.72 40.49
CA LEU A 169 -6.54 11.04 40.52
C LEU A 169 -5.65 11.27 41.77
N ALA A 170 -5.82 10.50 42.84
CA ALA A 170 -5.02 10.62 44.06
C ALA A 170 -3.66 9.91 43.99
N HIS A 171 -3.42 9.08 42.95
CA HIS A 171 -2.20 8.29 42.79
C HIS A 171 -1.63 8.40 41.37
N PRO A 172 -0.76 9.40 41.09
CA PRO A 172 -0.26 9.69 39.73
C PRO A 172 0.44 8.51 39.03
N GLY A 173 1.01 7.56 39.78
CA GLY A 173 1.64 6.35 39.22
C GLY A 173 0.67 5.29 38.67
N LYS A 174 -0.64 5.38 38.93
CA LYS A 174 -1.65 4.40 38.44
C LYS A 174 -2.40 4.83 37.18
N LEU A 175 -2.18 6.06 36.70
CA LEU A 175 -2.78 6.57 35.46
C LEU A 175 -2.28 5.82 34.21
N ASP A 176 -1.06 5.28 34.22
CA ASP A 176 -0.47 4.60 33.05
C ASP A 176 -1.20 3.28 32.69
N ALA A 177 -1.77 2.57 33.67
CA ALA A 177 -2.51 1.33 33.44
C ALA A 177 -3.90 1.55 32.80
N VAL A 178 -4.52 2.72 33.01
CA VAL A 178 -5.83 3.07 32.42
C VAL A 178 -5.71 3.40 30.92
N PHE A 179 -4.52 3.83 30.48
CA PHE A 179 -4.24 4.22 29.09
C PHE A 179 -3.41 3.21 28.30
N ALA A 180 -2.90 2.14 28.94
CA ALA A 180 -2.15 1.06 28.30
C ALA A 180 -2.96 0.24 27.26
N GLY A 181 -4.25 0.50 27.09
CA GLY A 181 -5.14 -0.24 26.19
C GLY A 181 -5.05 0.10 24.70
N ILE A 182 -4.12 0.96 24.27
CA ILE A 182 -3.84 1.19 22.86
C ILE A 182 -2.57 0.43 22.48
N ASP A 183 -2.70 -0.88 22.25
CA ASP A 183 -1.62 -1.62 21.61
C ASP A 183 -1.32 -0.97 20.25
N PRO A 184 -0.06 -0.58 19.98
CA PRO A 184 0.29 -0.06 18.67
C PRO A 184 -0.09 -1.12 17.64
N PRO A 185 -0.68 -0.72 16.49
CA PRO A 185 -1.08 -1.67 15.47
C PRO A 185 0.12 -2.56 15.12
N GLN A 186 -0.06 -3.89 15.17
CA GLN A 186 1.00 -4.83 14.84
C GLN A 186 1.55 -4.48 13.47
N ALA A 187 2.79 -4.00 13.45
CA ALA A 187 3.43 -3.61 12.21
C ALA A 187 3.64 -4.86 11.35
N LEU A 188 3.35 -4.74 10.04
CA LEU A 188 3.81 -5.74 9.08
C LEU A 188 5.35 -5.90 9.22
N PRO A 189 5.90 -7.12 9.10
CA PRO A 189 7.34 -7.36 9.21
C PRO A 189 8.17 -6.48 8.28
N LEU A 190 9.44 -6.24 8.65
CA LEU A 190 10.35 -5.38 7.88
C LEU A 190 10.58 -5.93 6.48
N ALA A 191 10.88 -5.07 5.51
CA ALA A 191 11.02 -5.49 4.12
C ALA A 191 12.25 -6.41 3.88
N ALA A 192 13.40 -6.17 4.50
CA ALA A 192 14.52 -7.14 4.43
C ALA A 192 14.11 -8.51 4.99
N GLU A 193 13.07 -8.49 5.82
CA GLU A 193 12.41 -9.62 6.39
C GLU A 193 11.11 -9.96 5.64
N THR A 194 10.98 -9.89 4.31
CA THR A 194 9.78 -10.53 3.70
C THR A 194 9.96 -11.40 2.48
N SER A 195 9.43 -12.63 2.57
CA SER A 195 9.28 -13.61 1.48
C SER A 195 7.80 -13.87 1.20
N PHE A 196 7.44 -14.44 0.05
CA PHE A 196 6.06 -14.91 -0.17
C PHE A 196 5.80 -16.23 0.54
N CYS A 197 4.69 -16.31 1.27
CA CYS A 197 4.17 -17.55 1.87
C CYS A 197 2.75 -17.88 1.40
N PRO A 198 2.39 -19.17 1.36
CA PRO A 198 1.03 -19.62 1.04
C PRO A 198 0.04 -19.37 2.20
N ASP A 199 0.53 -19.27 3.44
CA ASP A 199 -0.29 -19.31 4.65
C ASP A 199 -0.84 -17.94 5.10
N GLY A 200 -1.35 -17.14 4.15
CA GLY A 200 -2.29 -16.10 4.56
C GLY A 200 -3.53 -16.77 5.19
N PRO A 201 -4.21 -16.14 6.18
CA PRO A 201 -5.36 -16.74 6.87
C PRO A 201 -6.52 -17.18 5.93
N ASP A 202 -6.52 -16.71 4.68
CA ASP A 202 -7.50 -17.08 3.65
C ASP A 202 -6.91 -17.88 2.46
N GLY A 203 -5.71 -18.46 2.60
CA GLY A 203 -5.03 -19.19 1.51
C GLY A 203 -4.46 -18.30 0.39
N ALA A 204 -4.32 -16.99 0.63
CA ALA A 204 -3.70 -16.08 -0.33
C ALA A 204 -2.22 -15.84 -0.03
N LEU A 205 -1.43 -15.67 -1.09
CA LEU A 205 -0.04 -15.23 -1.04
C LEU A 205 0.12 -14.08 -0.04
N ALA A 206 0.85 -14.35 1.03
CA ALA A 206 1.15 -13.42 2.11
C ALA A 206 2.61 -13.00 2.05
N LEU A 207 2.89 -11.77 2.50
CA LEU A 207 4.26 -11.37 2.84
C LEU A 207 4.56 -11.93 4.24
N CYS A 208 5.39 -12.97 4.30
CA CYS A 208 5.91 -13.54 5.55
C CYS A 208 7.18 -12.81 5.99
N PRO A 209 7.54 -12.82 7.29
CA PRO A 209 8.89 -12.52 7.77
C PRO A 209 9.99 -13.27 6.99
N ALA A 210 11.19 -12.72 6.76
CA ALA A 210 12.28 -13.46 6.10
C ALA A 210 12.87 -14.47 7.07
N GLY A 211 13.48 -15.50 6.50
CA GLY A 211 13.86 -16.71 7.24
C GLY A 211 12.70 -17.70 7.37
N VAL A 212 11.46 -17.25 7.25
CA VAL A 212 10.33 -18.13 6.97
C VAL A 212 10.28 -18.32 5.46
N ALA A 213 11.10 -19.26 4.95
CA ALA A 213 10.74 -19.87 3.69
C ALA A 213 9.30 -20.38 3.86
N ALA A 214 8.40 -20.06 2.92
CA ALA A 214 7.19 -20.84 2.76
C ALA A 214 7.57 -22.30 2.94
N PRO A 215 6.97 -23.06 3.87
CA PRO A 215 7.37 -24.44 4.11
C PRO A 215 7.48 -25.19 2.77
N GLY A 216 8.71 -25.40 2.27
CA GLY A 216 8.97 -26.07 0.99
C GLY A 216 9.52 -25.26 -0.21
N CYS A 217 9.48 -23.91 -0.27
CA CYS A 217 9.94 -23.16 -1.47
C CYS A 217 11.37 -22.61 -1.36
N LYS A 218 12.19 -22.83 -2.39
CA LYS A 218 13.58 -22.35 -2.46
C LYS A 218 13.65 -20.89 -2.93
N VAL A 219 14.79 -20.23 -2.71
CA VAL A 219 15.07 -18.90 -3.30
C VAL A 219 14.94 -18.98 -4.82
N GLY A 220 14.21 -18.04 -5.43
CA GLY A 220 13.87 -18.11 -6.85
C GLY A 220 12.64 -18.98 -7.15
N GLU A 221 11.91 -19.39 -6.12
CA GLU A 221 10.59 -19.97 -6.22
C GLU A 221 9.61 -19.10 -5.41
N MET A 222 8.32 -19.22 -5.71
CA MET A 222 7.24 -18.70 -4.89
C MET A 222 6.18 -19.77 -4.72
N PRO A 223 5.34 -19.72 -3.67
CA PRO A 223 4.26 -20.68 -3.51
C PRO A 223 3.32 -20.70 -4.72
N ASP A 224 2.97 -21.90 -5.21
CA ASP A 224 1.99 -22.08 -6.28
C ASP A 224 0.59 -21.82 -5.71
N PRO A 225 -0.08 -20.71 -6.09
CA PRO A 225 -1.42 -20.39 -5.62
C PRO A 225 -2.46 -21.42 -6.07
N ALA A 226 -2.18 -22.19 -7.13
CA ALA A 226 -3.07 -23.23 -7.63
C ALA A 226 -2.84 -24.59 -6.94
N LYS A 227 -1.74 -24.75 -6.20
CA LYS A 227 -1.35 -26.01 -5.56
C LYS A 227 -0.69 -25.74 -4.21
N ALA A 228 -1.48 -25.78 -3.13
CA ALA A 228 -0.98 -25.62 -1.76
C ALA A 228 0.23 -26.55 -1.50
N GLY A 229 1.30 -25.99 -0.94
CA GLY A 229 2.57 -26.70 -0.68
C GLY A 229 3.47 -26.92 -1.90
N ALA A 230 3.04 -26.59 -3.12
CA ALA A 230 3.91 -26.57 -4.29
C ALA A 230 4.52 -25.18 -4.48
N CYS A 231 5.61 -25.11 -5.25
CA CYS A 231 6.34 -23.88 -5.53
C CYS A 231 6.41 -23.68 -7.05
N LEU A 232 6.01 -22.49 -7.50
CA LEU A 232 6.30 -21.98 -8.83
C LEU A 232 7.72 -21.47 -8.86
N ALA A 233 8.50 -21.97 -9.79
CA ALA A 233 9.82 -21.42 -10.02
C ALA A 233 9.70 -20.00 -10.63
N VAL A 234 10.15 -18.98 -9.89
CA VAL A 234 10.14 -17.56 -10.26
C VAL A 234 11.56 -17.09 -10.37
N GLY A 235 12.09 -17.13 -11.59
CA GLY A 235 13.47 -16.72 -11.84
C GLY A 235 14.51 -17.82 -11.63
N VAL A 236 14.10 -19.10 -11.68
CA VAL A 236 15.07 -20.17 -11.96
C VAL A 236 15.87 -19.83 -13.22
N PRO A 237 17.20 -20.06 -13.21
CA PRO A 237 18.01 -20.01 -14.41
C PRO A 237 17.35 -20.90 -15.46
N TRP A 238 16.89 -20.29 -16.54
CA TRP A 238 16.16 -21.02 -17.55
C TRP A 238 17.15 -21.76 -18.44
N THR A 239 16.95 -23.06 -18.60
CA THR A 239 17.74 -23.93 -19.45
C THR A 239 17.08 -24.06 -20.81
N CYS A 240 17.86 -24.23 -21.87
CA CYS A 240 17.33 -24.48 -23.21
C CYS A 240 16.30 -25.62 -23.23
N PRO A 241 15.27 -25.55 -24.09
CA PRO A 241 14.26 -26.60 -24.15
C PRO A 241 14.92 -27.94 -24.51
N PRO A 242 14.28 -29.07 -24.18
CA PRO A 242 14.71 -30.38 -24.66
C PRO A 242 15.04 -30.38 -26.17
N GLY A 243 16.20 -30.94 -26.53
CA GLY A 243 16.75 -30.91 -27.90
C GLY A 243 17.63 -29.69 -28.21
N PHE A 244 17.89 -28.82 -27.22
CA PHE A 244 18.72 -27.64 -27.37
C PHE A 244 19.69 -27.49 -26.20
N VAL A 245 20.87 -26.93 -26.49
CA VAL A 245 21.92 -26.61 -25.52
C VAL A 245 22.25 -25.12 -25.57
N ASP A 246 22.85 -24.60 -24.51
CA ASP A 246 23.35 -23.22 -24.49
C ASP A 246 24.56 -23.07 -25.41
N GLY A 247 24.42 -22.28 -26.47
CA GLY A 247 25.47 -21.94 -27.43
C GLY A 247 26.18 -20.62 -27.11
N GLY A 248 26.00 -20.05 -25.92
CA GLY A 248 26.60 -18.77 -25.47
C GLY A 248 25.91 -17.52 -26.01
N ALA A 249 25.43 -17.56 -27.25
CA ALA A 249 24.59 -16.50 -27.85
C ALA A 249 23.07 -16.79 -27.75
N GLY A 250 22.68 -17.82 -26.99
CA GLY A 250 21.33 -18.34 -26.90
C GLY A 250 21.27 -19.85 -27.13
N CYS A 251 20.07 -20.41 -27.28
CA CYS A 251 19.90 -21.84 -27.49
C CYS A 251 20.24 -22.25 -28.93
N ALA A 252 21.04 -23.30 -29.06
CA ALA A 252 21.36 -23.95 -30.32
C ALA A 252 20.86 -25.40 -30.31
N PRO A 253 20.49 -25.98 -31.47
CA PRO A 253 20.12 -27.39 -31.55
C PRO A 253 21.22 -28.30 -30.99
N ASP A 254 20.85 -29.29 -30.18
CA ASP A 254 21.79 -30.25 -29.61
C ASP A 254 22.11 -31.37 -30.62
N PRO A 255 23.37 -31.51 -31.08
CA PRO A 255 23.76 -32.62 -31.94
C PRO A 255 23.64 -34.00 -31.26
N ALA A 256 23.61 -34.07 -29.93
CA ALA A 256 23.46 -35.33 -29.20
C ALA A 256 22.04 -35.93 -29.33
N ASP A 257 21.02 -35.11 -29.62
CA ASP A 257 19.62 -35.57 -29.79
C ASP A 257 19.36 -36.27 -31.14
N CYS A 258 20.39 -36.37 -32.01
CA CYS A 258 20.21 -36.78 -33.40
C CYS A 258 20.18 -38.30 -33.65
N GLY A 259 20.53 -39.12 -32.67
CA GLY A 259 20.71 -40.57 -32.83
C GLY A 259 21.71 -40.97 -33.92
N ASP A 260 21.80 -42.27 -34.20
CA ASP A 260 22.72 -42.84 -35.20
C ASP A 260 22.05 -43.07 -36.58
N GLY A 261 22.86 -43.31 -37.61
CA GLY A 261 22.37 -43.59 -38.97
C GLY A 261 21.82 -42.36 -39.72
N PRO A 262 21.42 -42.50 -40.99
CA PRO A 262 21.00 -41.36 -41.82
C PRO A 262 19.74 -40.66 -41.30
N PHE A 263 18.83 -41.41 -40.66
CA PHE A 263 17.52 -40.95 -40.18
C PHE A 263 17.39 -40.89 -38.64
N GLY A 264 18.47 -41.13 -37.88
CA GLY A 264 18.40 -41.13 -36.42
C GLY A 264 17.53 -42.27 -35.88
N ALA A 265 16.71 -41.97 -34.86
CA ALA A 265 15.79 -42.90 -34.23
C ALA A 265 14.43 -43.05 -34.96
N ILE A 266 14.35 -42.70 -36.25
CA ILE A 266 13.10 -42.84 -37.02
C ILE A 266 13.02 -44.27 -37.58
N GLU A 267 12.09 -45.06 -37.04
CA GLU A 267 11.86 -46.45 -37.46
C GLU A 267 11.13 -46.54 -38.81
N ALA A 268 11.41 -47.64 -39.54
CA ALA A 268 10.75 -47.96 -40.80
C ALA A 268 9.41 -48.65 -40.54
N GLU A 269 8.34 -47.86 -40.51
CA GLU A 269 6.96 -48.34 -40.34
C GLU A 269 6.16 -48.18 -41.66
N PRO A 270 5.05 -48.96 -41.83
CA PRO A 270 4.12 -48.72 -42.93
C PRO A 270 3.61 -47.26 -42.94
N GLY A 271 3.68 -46.62 -44.10
CA GLY A 271 3.28 -45.21 -44.26
C GLY A 271 4.38 -44.20 -43.94
N VAL A 272 5.61 -44.65 -43.65
CA VAL A 272 6.80 -43.78 -43.59
C VAL A 272 7.47 -43.73 -44.97
N VAL A 273 7.70 -42.52 -45.48
CA VAL A 273 8.46 -42.25 -46.70
C VAL A 273 9.75 -41.53 -46.34
N PHE A 274 10.88 -42.12 -46.72
CA PHE A 274 12.22 -41.65 -46.43
C PHE A 274 12.74 -40.74 -47.53
N VAL A 275 13.29 -39.59 -47.14
CA VAL A 275 13.89 -38.60 -48.06
C VAL A 275 15.30 -38.25 -47.60
N ASP A 276 16.27 -38.37 -48.50
CA ASP A 276 17.66 -37.96 -48.29
C ASP A 276 18.11 -37.08 -49.46
N PRO A 277 18.51 -35.82 -49.22
CA PRO A 277 18.87 -34.89 -50.30
C PRO A 277 20.13 -35.33 -51.06
N ASN A 278 20.89 -36.28 -50.50
CA ASN A 278 22.08 -36.86 -51.11
C ASN A 278 21.81 -38.20 -51.81
N ALA A 279 20.57 -38.70 -51.78
CA ALA A 279 20.18 -39.92 -52.47
C ALA A 279 20.31 -39.78 -53.99
N ALA A 280 20.56 -40.91 -54.66
CA ALA A 280 20.46 -40.97 -56.11
C ALA A 280 19.01 -40.73 -56.58
N ALA A 281 18.86 -40.16 -57.76
CA ALA A 281 17.55 -39.98 -58.37
C ALA A 281 16.84 -41.34 -58.59
N GLY A 282 15.51 -41.36 -58.49
CA GLY A 282 14.70 -42.56 -58.72
C GLY A 282 14.53 -43.46 -57.49
N GLY A 283 14.68 -42.93 -56.28
CA GLY A 283 14.30 -43.62 -55.04
C GLY A 283 12.82 -44.03 -55.02
N ASP A 284 12.48 -45.02 -54.20
CA ASP A 284 11.11 -45.51 -53.98
C ASP A 284 10.52 -45.05 -52.65
N GLY A 285 11.30 -44.31 -51.84
CA GLY A 285 10.89 -43.83 -50.52
C GLY A 285 11.13 -44.83 -49.39
N SER A 286 11.73 -45.99 -49.67
CA SER A 286 12.22 -46.91 -48.64
C SER A 286 13.49 -46.38 -47.96
N PRO A 287 13.85 -46.86 -46.75
CA PRO A 287 15.11 -46.50 -46.10
C PRO A 287 16.36 -46.81 -46.95
N SER A 288 16.30 -47.88 -47.75
CA SER A 288 17.41 -48.32 -48.62
C SER A 288 17.50 -47.56 -49.94
N LYS A 289 16.39 -46.96 -50.41
CA LYS A 289 16.30 -46.18 -51.64
C LYS A 289 15.44 -44.92 -51.39
N PRO A 290 15.89 -44.02 -50.51
CA PRO A 290 15.12 -42.83 -50.15
C PRO A 290 14.91 -41.93 -51.36
N LEU A 291 13.82 -41.17 -51.34
CA LEU A 291 13.58 -40.13 -52.35
C LEU A 291 14.57 -38.98 -52.15
N GLN A 292 14.87 -38.25 -53.23
CA GLN A 292 15.83 -37.15 -53.17
C GLN A 292 15.19 -35.87 -52.61
N THR A 293 13.90 -35.64 -52.89
CA THR A 293 13.23 -34.38 -52.52
C THR A 293 11.89 -34.60 -51.82
N VAL A 294 11.50 -33.64 -51.00
CA VAL A 294 10.18 -33.66 -50.34
C VAL A 294 9.03 -33.58 -51.35
N GLN A 295 9.25 -32.89 -52.47
CA GLN A 295 8.26 -32.76 -53.55
C GLN A 295 7.99 -34.10 -54.25
N GLN A 296 8.98 -35.00 -54.30
CA GLN A 296 8.78 -36.37 -54.80
C GLN A 296 7.96 -37.20 -53.82
N ALA A 297 8.12 -36.98 -52.51
CA ALA A 297 7.44 -37.74 -51.47
C ALA A 297 5.97 -37.32 -51.26
N ALA A 298 5.66 -36.03 -51.44
CA ALA A 298 4.33 -35.50 -51.14
C ALA A 298 3.16 -36.21 -51.87
N PRO A 299 3.26 -36.56 -53.17
CA PRO A 299 2.16 -37.22 -53.89
C PRO A 299 1.90 -38.68 -53.46
N ILE A 300 2.88 -39.35 -52.87
CA ILE A 300 2.77 -40.77 -52.46
C ILE A 300 2.46 -40.92 -50.96
N LEU A 301 2.52 -39.82 -50.19
CA LEU A 301 2.24 -39.85 -48.78
C LEU A 301 0.71 -39.94 -48.56
N PRO A 302 0.19 -41.00 -47.92
CA PRO A 302 -1.22 -41.00 -47.53
C PRO A 302 -1.47 -39.95 -46.44
N ALA A 303 -2.73 -39.53 -46.29
CA ALA A 303 -3.11 -38.72 -45.14
C ALA A 303 -2.80 -39.48 -43.83
N GLY A 304 -2.16 -38.80 -42.88
CA GLY A 304 -1.63 -39.39 -41.65
C GLY A 304 -0.25 -40.05 -41.80
N GLY A 305 0.30 -40.15 -43.01
CA GLY A 305 1.63 -40.70 -43.28
C GLY A 305 2.76 -39.86 -42.67
N THR A 306 3.96 -40.43 -42.65
CA THR A 306 5.16 -39.80 -42.08
C THR A 306 6.23 -39.59 -43.14
N LEU A 307 6.77 -38.39 -43.24
CA LEU A 307 7.91 -38.03 -44.04
C LEU A 307 9.17 -38.01 -43.15
N ALA A 308 10.07 -38.95 -43.34
CA ALA A 308 11.34 -39.05 -42.60
C ALA A 308 12.46 -38.34 -43.37
N LEU A 309 13.07 -37.30 -42.78
CA LEU A 309 14.13 -36.51 -43.40
C LEU A 309 15.50 -36.89 -42.83
N ALA A 310 16.40 -37.35 -43.69
CA ALA A 310 17.81 -37.56 -43.36
C ALA A 310 18.54 -36.24 -43.07
N LYS A 311 19.78 -36.36 -42.59
CA LYS A 311 20.69 -35.22 -42.49
C LYS A 311 20.85 -34.51 -43.85
N GLY A 312 20.69 -33.20 -43.85
CA GLY A 312 20.97 -32.37 -45.03
C GLY A 312 20.15 -31.09 -45.09
N THR A 313 20.26 -30.40 -46.23
CA THR A 313 19.53 -29.16 -46.50
C THR A 313 18.51 -29.40 -47.60
N TYR A 314 17.25 -29.12 -47.28
CA TYR A 314 16.12 -29.22 -48.19
C TYR A 314 15.71 -27.82 -48.62
N VAL A 315 15.89 -27.52 -49.90
CA VAL A 315 15.54 -26.21 -50.47
C VAL A 315 14.13 -26.25 -51.04
N GLY A 316 13.27 -25.36 -50.58
CA GLY A 316 11.89 -25.20 -51.06
C GLY A 316 10.91 -24.87 -49.95
N SER A 317 9.74 -24.38 -50.33
CA SER A 317 8.59 -24.21 -49.43
C SER A 317 7.82 -25.52 -49.35
N LEU A 318 7.44 -25.93 -48.13
CA LEU A 318 6.60 -27.10 -47.88
C LEU A 318 5.17 -26.63 -47.63
N THR A 319 4.24 -27.03 -48.49
CA THR A 319 2.82 -26.71 -48.32
C THR A 319 2.00 -27.99 -48.12
N PHE A 320 1.27 -28.05 -47.02
CA PHE A 320 0.48 -29.22 -46.63
C PHE A 320 -1.01 -28.88 -46.56
N GLY A 321 -1.82 -29.66 -47.26
CA GLY A 321 -3.28 -29.56 -47.25
C GLY A 321 -4.02 -30.76 -46.66
N VAL A 322 -3.26 -31.73 -46.16
CA VAL A 322 -3.77 -32.94 -45.50
C VAL A 322 -2.97 -33.18 -44.21
N PRO A 323 -3.56 -33.86 -43.21
CA PRO A 323 -2.83 -34.27 -42.00
C PRO A 323 -1.65 -35.17 -42.36
N LEU A 324 -0.48 -34.97 -41.76
CA LEU A 324 0.72 -35.79 -41.91
C LEU A 324 1.78 -35.45 -40.87
N LYS A 325 2.84 -36.25 -40.80
CA LYS A 325 4.01 -36.00 -39.94
C LYS A 325 5.24 -35.74 -40.80
N VAL A 326 6.03 -34.73 -40.47
CA VAL A 326 7.37 -34.49 -41.01
C VAL A 326 8.35 -34.62 -39.86
N ARG A 327 9.21 -35.64 -39.90
CA ARG A 327 10.19 -35.94 -38.86
C ARG A 327 11.59 -35.82 -39.46
N GLY A 328 12.29 -34.76 -39.10
CA GLY A 328 13.72 -34.68 -39.31
C GLY A 328 14.47 -35.48 -38.26
N ARG A 329 15.67 -35.94 -38.61
CA ARG A 329 16.60 -36.59 -37.68
C ARG A 329 16.78 -35.78 -36.40
N CYS A 330 17.06 -34.48 -36.53
CA CYS A 330 17.13 -33.51 -35.44
C CYS A 330 17.36 -32.11 -36.02
N ALA A 331 17.07 -31.06 -35.25
CA ALA A 331 17.25 -29.69 -35.70
C ALA A 331 18.71 -29.33 -36.01
N ALA A 332 19.70 -30.02 -35.42
CA ALA A 332 21.12 -29.77 -35.69
C ALA A 332 21.59 -30.27 -37.07
N LEU A 333 20.92 -31.28 -37.63
CA LEU A 333 21.36 -31.97 -38.86
C LEU A 333 20.40 -31.83 -40.03
N VAL A 334 19.15 -31.43 -39.78
CA VAL A 334 18.13 -31.23 -40.82
C VAL A 334 17.81 -29.75 -40.94
N THR A 335 18.04 -29.18 -42.11
CA THR A 335 17.67 -27.79 -42.43
C THR A 335 16.67 -27.76 -43.57
N ILE A 336 15.56 -27.06 -43.37
CA ILE A 336 14.58 -26.75 -44.41
C ILE A 336 14.68 -25.24 -44.67
N SER A 337 14.98 -24.87 -45.90
CA SER A 337 15.18 -23.48 -46.31
C SER A 337 14.25 -23.14 -47.46
N ALA A 338 13.47 -22.07 -47.34
CA ALA A 338 12.64 -21.58 -48.43
C ALA A 338 13.17 -20.25 -48.98
N PRO A 339 12.91 -19.93 -50.27
CA PRO A 339 13.23 -18.61 -50.83
C PRO A 339 12.48 -17.48 -50.10
N ALA A 340 13.03 -16.27 -50.19
CA ALA A 340 12.37 -15.05 -49.73
C ALA A 340 10.96 -14.93 -50.33
N GLY A 341 10.02 -14.40 -49.55
CA GLY A 341 8.62 -14.21 -49.93
C GLY A 341 7.70 -15.41 -49.67
N THR A 342 8.23 -16.59 -49.36
CA THR A 342 7.43 -17.81 -49.11
C THR A 342 7.60 -18.32 -47.67
N PRO A 343 6.61 -18.99 -47.07
CA PRO A 343 6.82 -19.69 -45.81
C PRO A 343 7.74 -20.91 -45.97
N VAL A 344 8.54 -21.27 -44.96
CA VAL A 344 9.28 -22.55 -44.97
C VAL A 344 8.29 -23.69 -44.90
N VAL A 345 7.38 -23.63 -43.93
CA VAL A 345 6.26 -24.55 -43.78
C VAL A 345 4.96 -23.76 -43.81
N ARG A 346 4.04 -24.15 -44.70
CA ARG A 346 2.68 -23.64 -44.78
C ARG A 346 1.67 -24.77 -44.63
N ILE A 347 0.78 -24.64 -43.68
CA ILE A 347 -0.32 -25.58 -43.45
C ILE A 347 -1.59 -24.86 -43.88
N LYS A 348 -2.30 -25.42 -44.86
CA LYS A 348 -3.53 -24.86 -45.40
C LYS A 348 -4.57 -25.95 -45.65
N GLY A 349 -5.63 -25.98 -44.87
CA GLY A 349 -6.73 -26.93 -45.08
C GLY A 349 -8.09 -26.31 -44.77
N SER A 350 -9.11 -26.77 -45.49
CA SER A 350 -10.52 -26.39 -45.26
C SER A 350 -11.26 -27.33 -44.31
N LYS A 351 -10.70 -28.53 -44.05
CA LYS A 351 -11.26 -29.51 -43.10
C LYS A 351 -10.60 -29.32 -41.75
N ALA A 352 -11.42 -29.29 -40.69
CA ALA A 352 -10.95 -29.17 -39.31
C ALA A 352 -10.29 -30.46 -38.78
N ASP A 353 -10.43 -31.58 -39.50
CA ASP A 353 -10.00 -32.88 -39.03
C ASP A 353 -8.53 -33.13 -39.34
N GLY A 354 -7.71 -33.15 -38.29
CA GLY A 354 -6.34 -33.64 -38.28
C GLY A 354 -5.28 -32.57 -38.01
N GLU A 355 -4.04 -33.03 -37.94
CA GLU A 355 -2.88 -32.23 -37.51
C GLU A 355 -1.72 -32.47 -38.49
N VAL A 356 -0.98 -31.41 -38.80
CA VAL A 356 0.34 -31.50 -39.43
C VAL A 356 1.41 -31.33 -38.36
N LEU A 357 2.15 -32.40 -38.06
CA LEU A 357 3.28 -32.37 -37.14
C LEU A 357 4.58 -32.13 -37.91
N VAL A 358 5.37 -31.15 -37.49
CA VAL A 358 6.75 -30.95 -37.95
C VAL A 358 7.68 -31.09 -36.75
N GLU A 359 8.66 -31.99 -36.84
CA GLU A 359 9.53 -32.35 -35.73
C GLU A 359 11.00 -32.40 -36.14
N GLY A 360 11.90 -31.91 -35.28
CA GLY A 360 13.33 -32.18 -35.38
C GLY A 360 14.00 -31.57 -36.61
N ALA A 361 13.73 -30.29 -36.91
CA ALA A 361 14.30 -29.59 -38.05
C ALA A 361 14.60 -28.12 -37.74
N THR A 362 15.61 -27.57 -38.40
CA THR A 362 15.86 -26.13 -38.51
C THR A 362 15.06 -25.56 -39.68
N LEU A 363 14.29 -24.48 -39.45
CA LEU A 363 13.57 -23.73 -40.47
C LEU A 363 14.27 -22.36 -40.68
N THR A 364 14.68 -22.04 -41.91
CA THR A 364 15.48 -20.83 -42.20
C THR A 364 15.22 -20.22 -43.60
N GLY A 365 15.78 -19.03 -43.84
CA GLY A 365 15.96 -18.44 -45.19
C GLY A 365 14.75 -17.71 -45.79
N SER A 366 13.60 -17.73 -45.12
CA SER A 366 12.32 -17.29 -45.72
C SER A 366 11.66 -16.13 -44.99
N THR A 367 10.55 -15.61 -45.53
CA THR A 367 9.76 -14.55 -44.88
C THR A 367 8.96 -15.06 -43.66
N LEU A 368 8.55 -16.33 -43.67
CA LEU A 368 7.74 -16.93 -42.61
C LEU A 368 8.30 -18.31 -42.24
N GLY A 369 8.62 -18.57 -40.97
CA GLY A 369 9.12 -19.89 -40.55
C GLY A 369 8.04 -20.97 -40.71
N MET A 370 7.05 -20.97 -39.81
CA MET A 370 5.89 -21.88 -39.86
C MET A 370 4.59 -21.08 -39.88
N ALA A 371 3.73 -21.34 -40.86
CA ALA A 371 2.46 -20.63 -41.03
C ALA A 371 1.28 -21.61 -41.09
N VAL A 372 0.24 -21.33 -40.31
CA VAL A 372 -1.05 -22.05 -40.34
C VAL A 372 -2.15 -21.09 -40.79
N ASP A 373 -2.78 -21.45 -41.91
CA ASP A 373 -3.93 -20.76 -42.49
C ASP A 373 -5.12 -21.74 -42.61
N GLY A 374 -6.30 -21.37 -42.12
CA GLY A 374 -7.51 -22.21 -42.26
C GLY A 374 -7.75 -23.16 -41.09
N ALA A 375 -8.45 -24.27 -41.31
CA ALA A 375 -8.99 -25.14 -40.25
C ALA A 375 -8.07 -26.31 -39.84
N LEU A 376 -7.07 -26.63 -40.64
CA LEU A 376 -6.12 -27.71 -40.34
C LEU A 376 -5.14 -27.25 -39.25
N SER A 377 -4.98 -28.05 -38.19
CA SER A 377 -4.09 -27.70 -37.07
C SER A 377 -2.62 -27.97 -37.40
N GLY A 378 -1.72 -27.12 -36.89
CA GLY A 378 -0.28 -27.33 -36.99
C GLY A 378 0.35 -27.58 -35.63
N ARG A 379 1.32 -28.51 -35.57
CA ARG A 379 2.17 -28.73 -34.40
C ARG A 379 3.63 -28.72 -34.79
N GLY A 380 4.44 -27.94 -34.09
CA GLY A 380 5.89 -27.94 -34.20
C GLY A 380 6.53 -28.50 -32.94
N ARG A 381 7.45 -29.46 -33.05
CA ARG A 381 8.18 -30.03 -31.90
C ARG A 381 9.69 -30.04 -32.13
N ARG A 382 10.49 -29.61 -31.16
CA ARG A 382 11.97 -29.56 -31.31
C ARG A 382 12.40 -28.84 -32.60
N LEU A 383 11.76 -27.71 -32.89
CA LEU A 383 12.05 -26.88 -34.06
C LEU A 383 12.98 -25.73 -33.73
N PHE A 384 13.96 -25.50 -34.60
CA PHE A 384 14.79 -24.29 -34.57
C PHE A 384 14.39 -23.36 -35.71
N ILE A 385 13.55 -22.37 -35.41
CA ILE A 385 13.15 -21.36 -36.40
C ILE A 385 14.14 -20.21 -36.30
N HIS A 386 15.03 -20.07 -37.28
CA HIS A 386 16.16 -19.16 -37.20
C HIS A 386 16.21 -18.22 -38.40
N LYS A 387 16.47 -16.93 -38.16
CA LYS A 387 16.62 -15.90 -39.22
C LYS A 387 15.42 -15.83 -40.18
N ALA A 388 14.21 -16.03 -39.68
CA ALA A 388 13.01 -15.72 -40.45
C ALA A 388 12.91 -14.20 -40.72
N PHE A 389 12.40 -13.81 -41.89
CA PHE A 389 12.26 -12.43 -42.35
C PHE A 389 10.79 -11.99 -42.26
N GLY A 390 10.32 -11.57 -41.09
CA GLY A 390 8.94 -11.15 -40.88
C GLY A 390 8.35 -11.86 -39.69
N VAL A 391 8.02 -13.15 -39.80
CA VAL A 391 7.45 -13.90 -38.66
C VAL A 391 8.09 -15.27 -38.51
N GLY A 392 8.52 -15.61 -37.30
CA GLY A 392 8.99 -16.96 -36.99
C GLY A 392 7.87 -17.99 -37.08
N ALA A 393 6.79 -17.79 -36.32
CA ALA A 393 5.61 -18.66 -36.31
C ALA A 393 4.31 -17.86 -36.37
N ILE A 394 3.36 -18.25 -37.22
CA ILE A 394 2.11 -17.52 -37.42
C ILE A 394 0.88 -18.44 -37.51
N ALA A 395 -0.19 -18.08 -36.80
CA ALA A 395 -1.53 -18.63 -36.97
C ALA A 395 -2.51 -17.51 -37.36
N THR A 396 -3.23 -17.68 -38.47
CA THR A 396 -4.14 -16.64 -39.00
C THR A 396 -5.53 -17.19 -39.31
N GLY A 397 -6.54 -16.55 -38.73
CA GLY A 397 -7.96 -16.84 -38.96
C GLY A 397 -8.59 -17.69 -37.85
N ALA A 398 -9.90 -17.58 -37.68
CA ALA A 398 -10.62 -18.10 -36.51
C ALA A 398 -10.58 -19.63 -36.34
N ALA A 399 -10.30 -20.36 -37.41
CA ALA A 399 -10.16 -21.81 -37.38
C ALA A 399 -8.70 -22.28 -37.24
N ALA A 400 -7.72 -21.37 -37.32
CA ALA A 400 -6.31 -21.72 -37.29
C ALA A 400 -5.85 -22.00 -35.87
N SER A 401 -5.16 -23.13 -35.71
CA SER A 401 -4.54 -23.55 -34.45
C SER A 401 -3.09 -23.96 -34.71
N LEU A 402 -2.16 -23.35 -33.98
CA LEU A 402 -0.74 -23.70 -34.01
C LEU A 402 -0.25 -23.99 -32.59
N ALA A 403 0.36 -25.15 -32.38
CA ALA A 403 1.03 -25.52 -31.14
C ALA A 403 2.53 -25.68 -31.38
N LEU A 404 3.38 -25.07 -30.54
CA LEU A 404 4.83 -25.26 -30.55
C LEU A 404 5.29 -25.82 -29.20
N GLU A 405 6.07 -26.90 -29.23
CA GLU A 405 6.54 -27.62 -28.06
C GLU A 405 8.07 -27.82 -28.12
N ASN A 406 8.79 -27.42 -27.07
CA ASN A 406 10.24 -27.54 -27.01
C ASN A 406 10.93 -26.87 -28.21
N CYS A 407 10.59 -25.62 -28.50
CA CYS A 407 11.04 -24.94 -29.73
C CYS A 407 11.88 -23.70 -29.40
N VAL A 408 12.74 -23.30 -30.35
CA VAL A 408 13.50 -22.05 -30.29
C VAL A 408 13.22 -21.23 -31.54
N ILE A 409 12.74 -19.99 -31.36
CA ILE A 409 12.58 -18.99 -32.41
C ILE A 409 13.62 -17.90 -32.19
N ALA A 410 14.59 -17.79 -33.10
CA ALA A 410 15.75 -16.95 -32.91
C ALA A 410 15.99 -15.98 -34.07
N ASN A 411 16.29 -14.73 -33.73
CA ASN A 411 16.76 -13.72 -34.67
C ASN A 411 15.79 -13.41 -35.82
N THR A 412 14.49 -13.31 -35.53
CA THR A 412 13.52 -12.87 -36.56
C THR A 412 13.79 -11.42 -36.95
N LYS A 413 13.93 -11.17 -38.25
CA LYS A 413 14.27 -9.87 -38.82
C LYS A 413 13.06 -9.23 -39.49
N PRO A 414 13.00 -7.89 -39.54
CA PRO A 414 12.05 -7.19 -40.41
C PRO A 414 12.32 -7.51 -41.90
N ASP A 415 11.29 -7.40 -42.73
CA ASP A 415 11.36 -7.55 -44.19
C ASP A 415 10.59 -6.40 -44.87
N GLY A 416 11.30 -5.31 -45.19
CA GLY A 416 10.71 -4.09 -45.72
C GLY A 416 9.66 -3.49 -44.77
N ALA A 417 8.39 -3.52 -45.17
CA ALA A 417 7.27 -3.04 -44.35
C ALA A 417 6.83 -4.03 -43.25
N LYS A 418 7.28 -5.29 -43.32
CA LYS A 418 6.93 -6.30 -42.31
C LYS A 418 7.84 -6.16 -41.10
N GLN A 419 7.20 -6.20 -39.94
CA GLN A 419 7.85 -6.21 -38.63
C GLN A 419 8.42 -7.62 -38.35
N GLY A 420 9.44 -7.76 -37.49
CA GLY A 420 10.18 -9.02 -37.25
C GLY A 420 9.69 -9.85 -36.05
N TYR A 421 8.43 -10.29 -36.08
CA TYR A 421 7.77 -10.98 -34.99
C TYR A 421 8.33 -12.38 -34.71
N GLY A 422 8.65 -12.71 -33.46
CA GLY A 422 8.95 -14.09 -33.08
C GLY A 422 7.75 -15.02 -33.35
N ALA A 423 6.60 -14.74 -32.73
CA ALA A 423 5.35 -15.46 -32.94
C ALA A 423 4.15 -14.51 -33.06
N LEU A 424 3.17 -14.86 -33.90
CA LEU A 424 1.98 -14.06 -34.17
C LEU A 424 0.72 -14.93 -34.22
N ALA A 425 -0.32 -14.53 -33.49
CA ALA A 425 -1.68 -15.04 -33.66
C ALA A 425 -2.61 -13.88 -34.06
N SER A 426 -3.48 -14.11 -35.05
CA SER A 426 -4.39 -13.07 -35.52
C SER A 426 -5.71 -13.61 -36.08
N GLY A 427 -6.72 -12.74 -36.17
CA GLY A 427 -7.98 -13.05 -36.84
C GLY A 427 -8.81 -14.13 -36.14
N GLY A 428 -8.72 -14.26 -34.81
CA GLY A 428 -9.43 -15.29 -34.05
C GLY A 428 -8.64 -16.58 -33.84
N ALA A 429 -7.38 -16.65 -34.29
CA ALA A 429 -6.58 -17.86 -34.23
C ALA A 429 -6.18 -18.25 -32.79
N MET A 430 -5.84 -19.53 -32.61
CA MET A 430 -5.25 -20.07 -31.39
C MET A 430 -3.76 -20.35 -31.60
N LEU A 431 -2.93 -19.87 -30.66
CA LEU A 431 -1.51 -20.20 -30.61
C LEU A 431 -1.14 -20.71 -29.20
N ALA A 432 -0.64 -21.93 -29.13
CA ALA A 432 -0.16 -22.57 -27.90
C ALA A 432 1.36 -22.73 -27.94
N LEU A 433 2.07 -22.26 -26.91
CA LEU A 433 3.51 -22.34 -26.79
C LEU A 433 3.87 -23.02 -25.47
N THR A 434 4.54 -24.17 -25.53
CA THR A 434 5.01 -24.94 -24.36
C THR A 434 6.52 -25.16 -24.45
N ASP A 435 7.27 -24.72 -23.43
CA ASP A 435 8.74 -24.83 -23.41
C ASP A 435 9.38 -24.17 -24.64
N VAL A 436 8.96 -22.94 -24.94
CA VAL A 436 9.42 -22.19 -26.11
C VAL A 436 10.30 -21.02 -25.70
N ARG A 437 11.45 -20.86 -26.37
CA ARG A 437 12.27 -19.64 -26.30
C ARG A 437 12.17 -18.81 -27.56
N ILE A 438 12.01 -17.51 -27.39
CA ILE A 438 11.88 -16.51 -28.44
C ILE A 438 12.94 -15.45 -28.20
N THR A 439 14.07 -15.52 -28.91
CA THR A 439 15.27 -14.71 -28.62
C THR A 439 15.72 -13.84 -29.79
N GLY A 440 16.21 -12.63 -29.50
CA GLY A 440 16.87 -11.75 -30.47
C GLY A 440 15.96 -11.24 -31.59
N ASN A 441 14.65 -11.18 -31.36
CA ASN A 441 13.66 -10.78 -32.36
C ASN A 441 13.57 -9.26 -32.49
N ARG A 442 12.99 -8.80 -33.60
CA ARG A 442 12.92 -7.39 -33.97
C ARG A 442 11.46 -6.92 -33.96
N ASN A 443 11.17 -5.84 -33.26
CA ASN A 443 9.84 -5.28 -33.04
C ASN A 443 8.99 -6.02 -31.99
N HIS A 444 8.60 -7.29 -32.22
CA HIS A 444 7.83 -8.04 -31.21
C HIS A 444 8.39 -9.44 -30.97
N GLY A 445 8.39 -9.89 -29.71
CA GLY A 445 8.60 -11.29 -29.37
C GLY A 445 7.37 -12.12 -29.71
N ILE A 446 6.26 -11.85 -29.04
CA ILE A 446 4.95 -12.48 -29.29
C ILE A 446 3.90 -11.39 -29.52
N GLN A 447 3.01 -11.61 -30.49
CA GLN A 447 1.90 -10.72 -30.77
C GLN A 447 0.58 -11.50 -30.88
N ALA A 448 -0.46 -11.00 -30.20
CA ALA A 448 -1.85 -11.42 -30.40
C ALA A 448 -2.71 -10.21 -30.73
N VAL A 449 -3.39 -10.28 -31.86
CA VAL A 449 -4.21 -9.18 -32.38
C VAL A 449 -5.56 -9.70 -32.86
N THR A 450 -6.54 -8.80 -32.93
CA THR A 450 -7.94 -9.07 -33.31
C THR A 450 -8.73 -9.86 -32.26
N ALA A 451 -10.01 -9.54 -32.17
CA ALA A 451 -10.92 -10.19 -31.23
C ALA A 451 -11.03 -11.69 -31.52
N GLY A 452 -11.17 -12.48 -30.46
CA GLY A 452 -11.25 -13.94 -30.52
C GLY A 452 -9.91 -14.66 -30.62
N THR A 453 -8.80 -13.94 -30.84
CA THR A 453 -7.46 -14.54 -30.84
C THR A 453 -7.10 -14.99 -29.42
N ARG A 454 -6.54 -16.20 -29.29
CA ARG A 454 -6.17 -16.81 -28.01
C ARG A 454 -4.71 -17.24 -27.97
N LEU A 455 -4.01 -16.88 -26.90
CA LEU A 455 -2.68 -17.39 -26.58
C LEU A 455 -2.70 -18.26 -25.32
N ALA A 456 -2.11 -19.44 -25.41
CA ALA A 456 -1.79 -20.28 -24.26
C ALA A 456 -0.26 -20.39 -24.14
N LEU A 457 0.30 -19.87 -23.05
CA LEU A 457 1.75 -19.80 -22.83
C LEU A 457 2.13 -20.62 -21.60
N GLU A 458 2.99 -21.62 -21.76
CA GLU A 458 3.49 -22.44 -20.65
C GLU A 458 5.02 -22.55 -20.73
N ARG A 459 5.72 -22.06 -19.70
CA ARG A 459 7.20 -22.05 -19.64
C ARG A 459 7.83 -21.37 -20.87
N VAL A 460 7.28 -20.21 -21.23
CA VAL A 460 7.72 -19.43 -22.39
C VAL A 460 8.70 -18.35 -21.96
N TRP A 461 9.81 -18.23 -22.68
CA TRP A 461 10.79 -17.16 -22.49
C TRP A 461 10.93 -16.30 -23.75
N VAL A 462 10.69 -15.00 -23.61
CA VAL A 462 11.01 -13.99 -24.60
C VAL A 462 12.21 -13.17 -24.14
N ASP A 463 13.28 -13.11 -24.92
CA ASP A 463 14.48 -12.34 -24.58
C ASP A 463 15.06 -11.50 -25.72
N GLY A 464 15.59 -10.33 -25.36
CA GLY A 464 16.35 -9.47 -26.27
C GLY A 464 15.54 -8.94 -27.44
N THR A 465 14.26 -8.63 -27.25
CA THR A 465 13.46 -8.00 -28.31
C THR A 465 13.90 -6.55 -28.50
N THR A 466 14.38 -6.23 -29.70
CA THR A 466 14.90 -4.90 -30.05
C THR A 466 13.99 -4.22 -31.07
N PRO A 467 14.07 -2.90 -31.30
CA PRO A 467 13.21 -2.24 -32.27
C PRO A 467 13.43 -2.73 -33.70
N GLY A 468 12.36 -2.68 -34.51
CA GLY A 468 12.31 -3.27 -35.84
C GLY A 468 12.98 -2.48 -36.95
N GLY A 469 13.40 -1.24 -36.74
CA GLY A 469 14.08 -0.44 -37.76
C GLY A 469 13.92 1.08 -37.55
N ALA A 470 14.32 1.87 -38.54
CA ALA A 470 14.23 3.33 -38.48
C ALA A 470 12.78 3.78 -38.25
N GLY A 471 12.56 4.63 -37.24
CA GLY A 471 11.23 5.16 -36.88
C GLY A 471 10.41 4.27 -35.94
N GLN A 472 10.82 3.02 -35.70
CA GLN A 472 10.25 2.20 -34.64
C GLN A 472 11.08 2.34 -33.38
N VAL A 473 10.46 2.85 -32.32
CA VAL A 473 11.14 3.11 -31.06
C VAL A 473 11.12 1.90 -30.12
N ASP A 474 10.08 1.06 -30.20
CA ASP A 474 9.88 -0.05 -29.28
C ASP A 474 10.27 -1.42 -29.87
N GLY A 475 10.86 -2.27 -29.04
CA GLY A 475 11.03 -3.72 -29.18
C GLY A 475 10.29 -4.46 -28.06
N ILE A 476 9.05 -4.84 -28.31
CA ILE A 476 8.10 -5.29 -27.29
C ILE A 476 8.17 -6.80 -27.08
N GLY A 477 8.33 -7.26 -25.83
CA GLY A 477 8.36 -8.70 -25.54
C GLY A 477 7.05 -9.40 -25.90
N LEU A 478 5.93 -8.98 -25.31
CA LEU A 478 4.58 -9.50 -25.57
C LEU A 478 3.60 -8.35 -25.84
N PHE A 479 2.94 -8.39 -26.99
CA PHE A 479 1.94 -7.39 -27.40
C PHE A 479 0.56 -8.01 -27.57
N ILE A 480 -0.42 -7.42 -26.90
CA ILE A 480 -1.81 -7.88 -26.85
C ILE A 480 -2.71 -6.74 -27.28
N ASP A 481 -3.51 -6.96 -28.32
CA ASP A 481 -4.36 -5.93 -28.92
C ASP A 481 -5.80 -6.44 -29.13
N SER A 482 -6.74 -5.50 -29.24
CA SER A 482 -8.04 -5.71 -29.91
C SER A 482 -8.85 -6.87 -29.33
N ALA A 483 -8.97 -6.95 -28.00
CA ALA A 483 -9.74 -7.99 -27.32
C ALA A 483 -9.22 -9.43 -27.48
N ALA A 484 -7.91 -9.61 -27.74
CA ALA A 484 -7.27 -10.92 -27.61
C ALA A 484 -7.25 -11.41 -26.15
N GLU A 485 -7.25 -12.72 -25.98
CA GLU A 485 -7.21 -13.43 -24.69
C GLU A 485 -5.86 -14.13 -24.53
N VAL A 486 -5.19 -13.94 -23.39
CA VAL A 486 -3.90 -14.58 -23.10
C VAL A 486 -3.93 -15.26 -21.74
N VAL A 487 -3.59 -16.54 -21.71
CA VAL A 487 -3.36 -17.29 -20.46
C VAL A 487 -1.92 -17.74 -20.43
N GLY A 488 -1.18 -17.36 -19.39
CA GLY A 488 0.24 -17.66 -19.24
C GLY A 488 0.60 -18.29 -17.90
N ARG A 489 1.46 -19.31 -17.93
CA ARG A 489 2.08 -19.92 -16.75
C ARG A 489 3.59 -19.95 -16.90
N SER A 490 4.31 -19.45 -15.91
CA SER A 490 5.78 -19.38 -15.89
C SER A 490 6.33 -18.66 -17.14
N VAL A 491 5.80 -17.48 -17.42
CA VAL A 491 6.21 -16.66 -18.58
C VAL A 491 7.31 -15.71 -18.14
N ARG A 492 8.40 -15.65 -18.92
CA ARG A 492 9.50 -14.70 -18.71
C ARG A 492 9.65 -13.78 -19.92
N VAL A 493 9.77 -12.49 -19.66
CA VAL A 493 10.15 -11.47 -20.64
C VAL A 493 11.37 -10.74 -20.13
N SER A 494 12.45 -10.66 -20.91
CA SER A 494 13.68 -10.00 -20.44
C SER A 494 14.43 -9.23 -21.51
N GLY A 495 15.00 -8.09 -21.14
CA GLY A 495 15.87 -7.32 -22.03
C GLY A 495 15.16 -6.76 -23.26
N SER A 496 13.83 -6.59 -23.20
CA SER A 496 13.07 -5.87 -24.21
C SER A 496 13.46 -4.39 -24.22
N VAL A 497 13.42 -3.75 -25.38
CA VAL A 497 13.66 -2.32 -25.54
C VAL A 497 12.32 -1.60 -25.64
N GLY A 498 12.05 -0.59 -24.83
CA GLY A 498 10.76 0.08 -24.77
C GLY A 498 9.79 -0.56 -23.78
N VAL A 499 9.17 -1.70 -24.11
CA VAL A 499 8.13 -2.31 -23.24
C VAL A 499 8.28 -3.84 -23.13
N GLY A 500 8.21 -4.40 -21.93
CA GLY A 500 8.16 -5.84 -21.73
C GLY A 500 6.84 -6.44 -22.23
N ILE A 501 5.73 -6.07 -21.57
CA ILE A 501 4.37 -6.48 -21.96
C ILE A 501 3.52 -5.24 -22.21
N ARG A 502 2.88 -5.16 -23.38
CA ARG A 502 2.03 -4.04 -23.78
C ARG A 502 0.64 -4.52 -24.16
N PHE A 503 -0.35 -3.84 -23.62
CA PHE A 503 -1.73 -3.90 -24.10
C PHE A 503 -2.05 -2.61 -24.86
N SER A 504 -2.79 -2.72 -25.96
CA SER A 504 -3.22 -1.55 -26.73
C SER A 504 -4.63 -1.74 -27.29
N ASN A 505 -5.32 -0.60 -27.48
CA ASN A 505 -6.55 -0.47 -28.26
C ASN A 505 -7.63 -1.54 -28.04
N GLY A 506 -8.08 -1.78 -26.80
CA GLY A 506 -9.29 -2.58 -26.60
C GLY A 506 -9.43 -3.31 -25.28
N GLN A 507 -10.46 -4.15 -25.23
CA GLN A 507 -10.85 -4.98 -24.07
C GLN A 507 -10.06 -6.30 -23.99
N GLY A 508 -8.76 -6.26 -24.31
CA GLY A 508 -7.89 -7.44 -24.18
C GLY A 508 -7.90 -7.97 -22.75
N THR A 509 -7.90 -9.29 -22.60
CA THR A 509 -7.82 -9.93 -21.27
C THR A 509 -6.57 -10.78 -21.20
N ALA A 510 -5.89 -10.74 -20.05
CA ALA A 510 -4.86 -11.72 -19.78
C ALA A 510 -4.83 -12.15 -18.33
N SER A 511 -4.42 -13.40 -18.12
CA SER A 511 -4.12 -13.95 -16.81
C SER A 511 -2.73 -14.60 -16.83
N PHE A 512 -1.88 -14.22 -15.88
CA PHE A 512 -0.57 -14.84 -15.72
C PHE A 512 -0.39 -15.42 -14.32
N THR A 513 0.20 -16.60 -14.27
CA THR A 513 0.69 -17.24 -13.04
C THR A 513 2.20 -17.42 -13.12
N GLY A 514 2.96 -16.82 -12.19
CA GLY A 514 4.43 -16.87 -12.23
C GLY A 514 5.03 -16.02 -13.35
N LEU A 515 4.62 -14.75 -13.47
CA LEU A 515 5.14 -13.83 -14.49
C LEU A 515 6.44 -13.16 -14.04
N VAL A 516 7.46 -13.14 -14.90
CA VAL A 516 8.71 -12.43 -14.66
C VAL A 516 9.02 -11.47 -15.80
N VAL A 517 9.14 -10.18 -15.51
CA VAL A 517 9.58 -9.16 -16.49
C VAL A 517 10.82 -8.44 -15.96
N VAL A 518 11.95 -8.57 -16.66
CA VAL A 518 13.25 -8.12 -16.14
C VAL A 518 14.01 -7.26 -17.14
N GLY A 519 14.53 -6.13 -16.65
CA GLY A 519 15.54 -5.37 -17.37
C GLY A 519 15.04 -4.76 -18.68
N THR A 520 13.79 -4.29 -18.72
CA THR A 520 13.28 -3.56 -19.90
C THR A 520 14.05 -2.26 -20.04
N GLN A 521 14.74 -2.10 -21.17
CA GLN A 521 15.57 -0.94 -21.49
C GLN A 521 14.72 0.19 -22.08
N PRO A 522 15.12 1.45 -21.93
CA PRO A 522 14.47 2.54 -22.66
C PRO A 522 14.71 2.41 -24.16
N ASP A 523 13.87 3.06 -24.95
CA ASP A 523 14.03 3.16 -26.40
C ASP A 523 15.16 4.13 -26.81
N GLY A 524 15.32 4.33 -28.12
CA GLY A 524 16.33 5.23 -28.68
C GLY A 524 16.19 6.71 -28.29
N ASN A 525 15.01 7.13 -27.80
CA ASN A 525 14.78 8.48 -27.30
C ASN A 525 15.06 8.59 -25.79
N GLY A 526 15.45 7.49 -25.13
CA GLY A 526 15.51 7.43 -23.67
C GLY A 526 14.14 7.42 -23.01
N GLU A 527 13.06 7.31 -23.81
CA GLU A 527 11.70 7.15 -23.35
C GLU A 527 11.41 5.66 -23.12
N ASN A 528 10.27 5.36 -22.50
CA ASN A 528 9.89 3.97 -22.19
C ASN A 528 10.95 3.25 -21.33
N GLY A 529 10.97 1.91 -21.33
CA GLY A 529 11.67 1.08 -20.34
C GLY A 529 10.70 0.54 -19.29
N ILE A 530 9.50 0.15 -19.73
CA ILE A 530 8.39 -0.24 -18.85
C ILE A 530 8.24 -1.75 -18.85
N GLY A 531 8.20 -2.35 -17.65
CA GLY A 531 7.93 -3.79 -17.53
C GLY A 531 6.56 -4.16 -18.10
N VAL A 532 5.49 -3.62 -17.52
CA VAL A 532 4.10 -3.85 -17.99
C VAL A 532 3.38 -2.54 -18.25
N ARG A 533 2.81 -2.37 -19.45
CA ARG A 533 1.99 -1.21 -19.83
C ARG A 533 0.57 -1.65 -20.19
N LEU A 534 -0.41 -1.15 -19.43
CA LEU A 534 -1.83 -1.30 -19.74
C LEU A 534 -2.41 0.05 -20.13
N LYS A 535 -3.10 0.09 -21.27
CA LYS A 535 -3.74 1.31 -21.77
C LYS A 535 -5.04 1.00 -22.49
N ASP A 536 -6.05 1.85 -22.31
CA ASP A 536 -7.25 1.92 -23.15
C ASP A 536 -8.18 0.69 -23.11
N GLY A 537 -8.59 0.25 -21.91
CA GLY A 537 -9.65 -0.76 -21.74
C GLY A 537 -9.29 -2.21 -21.34
N PRO A 538 -8.02 -2.69 -21.31
CA PRO A 538 -7.74 -4.09 -21.00
C PRO A 538 -8.00 -4.47 -19.53
N SER A 539 -8.09 -5.77 -19.28
CA SER A 539 -8.06 -6.38 -17.95
C SER A 539 -6.86 -7.31 -17.82
N LEU A 540 -6.11 -7.18 -16.73
CA LEU A 540 -4.96 -8.02 -16.41
C LEU A 540 -5.10 -8.62 -15.01
N ALA A 541 -5.04 -9.95 -14.94
CA ALA A 541 -4.92 -10.70 -13.70
C ALA A 541 -3.49 -11.26 -13.55
N LEU A 542 -2.86 -10.98 -12.41
CA LEU A 542 -1.53 -11.48 -12.06
C LEU A 542 -1.61 -12.29 -10.78
N THR A 543 -1.10 -13.51 -10.80
CA THR A 543 -0.89 -14.31 -9.60
C THR A 543 0.57 -14.70 -9.51
N GLY A 544 1.28 -14.09 -8.57
CA GLY A 544 2.71 -14.29 -8.44
C GLY A 544 3.50 -13.67 -9.60
N ALA A 545 3.78 -12.38 -9.52
CA ALA A 545 4.50 -11.65 -10.56
C ALA A 545 5.68 -10.87 -9.99
N ARG A 546 6.78 -10.82 -10.74
CA ARG A 546 7.97 -10.01 -10.42
C ARG A 546 8.38 -9.14 -11.60
N LEU A 547 8.46 -7.84 -11.38
CA LEU A 547 8.90 -6.84 -12.35
C LEU A 547 10.18 -6.19 -11.82
N SER A 548 11.33 -6.47 -12.42
CA SER A 548 12.64 -6.14 -11.84
C SER A 548 13.55 -5.35 -12.78
N GLY A 549 14.26 -4.36 -12.25
CA GLY A 549 15.35 -3.69 -12.99
C GLY A 549 14.88 -2.93 -14.24
N ASN A 550 13.60 -2.58 -14.32
CA ASN A 550 13.04 -1.81 -15.45
C ASN A 550 13.46 -0.34 -15.35
N ARG A 551 13.55 0.38 -16.46
CA ARG A 551 14.22 1.70 -16.53
C ARG A 551 13.29 2.92 -16.45
N PHE A 552 11.98 2.77 -16.54
CA PHE A 552 11.04 3.90 -16.42
C PHE A 552 9.90 3.61 -15.46
N ALA A 553 9.25 2.46 -15.62
CA ALA A 553 8.31 1.98 -14.63
C ALA A 553 8.38 0.46 -14.54
N GLY A 554 8.14 -0.09 -13.35
CA GLY A 554 7.84 -1.52 -13.23
C GLY A 554 6.54 -1.83 -13.95
N ALA A 555 5.47 -1.14 -13.57
CA ALA A 555 4.18 -1.18 -14.26
C ALA A 555 3.55 0.22 -14.39
N ASN A 556 2.96 0.48 -15.56
CA ASN A 556 2.25 1.73 -15.89
C ASN A 556 0.84 1.38 -16.39
N ILE A 557 -0.18 1.77 -15.61
CA ILE A 557 -1.58 1.41 -15.80
C ILE A 557 -2.39 2.69 -16.03
N ALA A 558 -3.02 2.78 -17.20
CA ALA A 558 -3.58 4.03 -17.70
C ALA A 558 -4.95 3.84 -18.38
N GLY A 559 -5.90 4.74 -18.09
CA GLY A 559 -7.21 4.77 -18.77
C GLY A 559 -8.24 3.87 -18.10
N ALA A 560 -9.26 3.44 -18.84
CA ALA A 560 -10.35 2.60 -18.34
C ALA A 560 -9.95 1.12 -18.15
N VAL A 561 -8.87 0.88 -17.42
CA VAL A 561 -8.21 -0.42 -17.23
C VAL A 561 -8.54 -1.03 -15.88
N GLN A 562 -8.55 -2.37 -15.81
CA GLN A 562 -8.60 -3.12 -14.57
C GLN A 562 -7.33 -3.94 -14.36
N LEU A 563 -6.67 -3.76 -13.22
CA LEU A 563 -5.57 -4.61 -12.76
C LEU A 563 -6.00 -5.35 -11.50
N ALA A 564 -5.93 -6.69 -11.52
CA ALA A 564 -6.01 -7.52 -10.34
C ALA A 564 -4.67 -8.21 -10.13
N ALA A 565 -4.04 -8.03 -8.97
CA ALA A 565 -2.76 -8.68 -8.69
C ALA A 565 -2.74 -9.30 -7.29
N ASN A 566 -2.28 -10.54 -7.20
CA ASN A 566 -2.08 -11.27 -5.95
C ASN A 566 -0.62 -11.76 -5.90
N GLY A 567 0.18 -11.20 -5.00
CA GLY A 567 1.61 -11.48 -4.92
C GLY A 567 2.40 -10.76 -6.02
N LEU A 568 2.47 -9.43 -5.97
CA LEU A 568 3.21 -8.61 -6.93
C LEU A 568 4.46 -8.01 -6.28
N VAL A 569 5.64 -8.28 -6.87
CA VAL A 569 6.90 -7.61 -6.54
C VAL A 569 7.29 -6.71 -7.68
N ILE A 570 7.60 -5.46 -7.34
CA ILE A 570 8.29 -4.55 -8.25
C ILE A 570 9.52 -4.04 -7.54
N ASP A 571 10.69 -4.40 -8.06
CA ASP A 571 11.96 -4.02 -7.47
C ASP A 571 12.93 -3.37 -8.45
N ASP A 572 13.79 -2.52 -7.89
CA ASP A 572 14.92 -1.91 -8.60
C ASP A 572 14.53 -1.16 -9.87
N THR A 573 13.35 -0.52 -9.91
CA THR A 573 13.02 0.36 -11.04
C THR A 573 13.99 1.54 -11.07
N GLN A 574 14.79 1.59 -12.13
CA GLN A 574 15.82 2.60 -12.37
C GLN A 574 15.24 3.77 -13.16
N ALA A 575 16.04 4.83 -13.32
CA ALA A 575 15.74 5.90 -14.26
C ALA A 575 16.25 5.57 -15.67
N SER A 576 15.56 6.07 -16.69
CA SER A 576 16.05 6.09 -18.06
C SER A 576 16.92 7.35 -18.22
N GLY A 577 18.00 7.26 -19.00
CA GLY A 577 19.06 8.28 -19.04
C GLY A 577 18.63 9.70 -19.45
N GLY A 578 17.37 9.91 -19.84
CA GLY A 578 16.81 11.22 -20.19
C GLY A 578 15.46 11.55 -19.56
N ALA A 579 14.83 10.64 -18.79
CA ALA A 579 13.52 10.93 -18.22
C ALA A 579 13.62 11.98 -17.11
N THR A 580 13.12 13.17 -17.41
CA THR A 580 12.98 14.26 -16.43
C THR A 580 11.76 14.09 -15.55
N SER A 581 10.90 13.10 -15.77
CA SER A 581 9.67 12.91 -15.02
C SER A 581 9.26 11.44 -14.88
N GLY A 582 8.61 11.13 -13.74
CA GLY A 582 7.62 10.06 -13.65
C GLY A 582 8.14 8.64 -13.47
N VAL A 583 9.34 8.44 -12.91
CA VAL A 583 9.77 7.07 -12.59
C VAL A 583 8.96 6.56 -11.40
N ALA A 584 8.42 5.35 -11.50
CA ALA A 584 7.69 4.73 -10.40
C ALA A 584 7.81 3.21 -10.45
N GLY A 585 7.83 2.57 -9.28
CA GLY A 585 7.63 1.13 -9.22
C GLY A 585 6.29 0.76 -9.87
N LEU A 586 5.19 1.25 -9.29
CA LEU A 586 3.84 1.08 -9.81
C LEU A 586 3.16 2.45 -10.03
N GLN A 587 2.81 2.74 -11.27
CA GLN A 587 2.04 3.93 -11.65
C GLN A 587 0.64 3.56 -12.12
N ILE A 588 -0.38 4.19 -11.54
CA ILE A 588 -1.79 3.98 -11.89
C ILE A 588 -2.46 5.35 -12.07
N GLY A 589 -2.97 5.62 -13.28
CA GLY A 589 -3.47 6.95 -13.67
C GLY A 589 -4.67 6.90 -14.61
N TRP A 590 -5.12 8.10 -15.03
CA TRP A 590 -6.23 8.33 -15.97
C TRP A 590 -7.50 7.49 -15.73
N GLY A 591 -7.96 7.42 -14.48
CA GLY A 591 -9.20 6.68 -14.13
C GLY A 591 -9.07 5.16 -14.05
N ALA A 592 -7.85 4.62 -14.12
CA ALA A 592 -7.61 3.19 -13.98
C ALA A 592 -8.00 2.67 -12.59
N LYS A 593 -8.36 1.38 -12.53
CA LYS A 593 -8.73 0.69 -11.30
C LYS A 593 -7.77 -0.46 -11.03
N ALA A 594 -7.34 -0.60 -9.77
CA ALA A 594 -6.54 -1.73 -9.35
C ALA A 594 -7.00 -2.31 -8.01
N THR A 595 -7.05 -3.64 -7.93
CA THR A 595 -7.20 -4.40 -6.69
C THR A 595 -5.96 -5.25 -6.49
N LEU A 596 -5.23 -4.96 -5.42
CA LEU A 596 -3.91 -5.53 -5.18
C LEU A 596 -3.88 -6.24 -3.83
N ARG A 597 -3.29 -7.43 -3.77
CA ARG A 597 -3.11 -8.21 -2.55
C ARG A 597 -1.66 -8.67 -2.41
N GLY A 598 -1.03 -8.41 -1.28
CA GLY A 598 0.35 -8.82 -1.01
C GLY A 598 1.33 -8.19 -2.01
N VAL A 599 1.47 -6.87 -1.97
CA VAL A 599 2.35 -6.13 -2.88
C VAL A 599 3.61 -5.66 -2.16
N ARG A 600 4.75 -5.83 -2.81
CA ARG A 600 6.02 -5.24 -2.40
C ARG A 600 6.60 -4.36 -3.49
N LEU A 601 6.95 -3.12 -3.15
CA LEU A 601 7.61 -2.15 -4.02
C LEU A 601 8.94 -1.73 -3.38
N SER A 602 10.06 -2.25 -3.87
CA SER A 602 11.37 -2.12 -3.21
C SER A 602 12.44 -1.48 -4.09
N GLY A 603 13.29 -0.61 -3.55
CA GLY A 603 14.43 -0.06 -4.29
C GLY A 603 14.02 0.76 -5.52
N ASN A 604 12.78 1.25 -5.59
CA ASN A 604 12.28 1.98 -6.75
C ASN A 604 12.73 3.44 -6.70
N ARG A 605 12.88 4.10 -7.84
CA ARG A 605 13.21 5.52 -7.91
C ARG A 605 11.97 6.40 -8.04
N ASP A 606 12.07 7.62 -7.50
CA ASP A 606 11.11 8.72 -7.59
C ASP A 606 9.80 8.43 -6.84
N ASN A 607 9.04 7.38 -7.16
CA ASN A 607 7.90 6.91 -6.37
C ASN A 607 7.89 5.38 -6.22
N GLY A 608 7.51 4.87 -5.05
CA GLY A 608 7.15 3.45 -4.90
C GLY A 608 5.82 3.17 -5.61
N LEU A 609 4.73 3.72 -5.06
CA LEU A 609 3.39 3.70 -5.62
C LEU A 609 2.93 5.12 -5.98
N LEU A 610 2.61 5.36 -7.25
CA LEU A 610 2.03 6.61 -7.73
C LEU A 610 0.60 6.37 -8.25
N VAL A 611 -0.39 7.00 -7.61
CA VAL A 611 -1.79 6.97 -8.03
C VAL A 611 -2.25 8.38 -8.35
N THR A 612 -2.74 8.61 -9.58
CA THR A 612 -3.05 9.95 -10.08
C THR A 612 -4.32 10.00 -10.93
N GLU A 613 -4.75 11.20 -11.31
CA GLU A 613 -5.78 11.48 -12.33
C GLU A 613 -7.05 10.64 -12.18
N LYS A 614 -7.67 10.71 -11.00
CA LYS A 614 -8.92 10.02 -10.65
C LYS A 614 -8.84 8.48 -10.68
N ALA A 615 -7.65 7.90 -10.72
CA ALA A 615 -7.49 6.47 -10.53
C ALA A 615 -7.96 6.03 -9.13
N ALA A 616 -8.36 4.76 -9.01
CA ALA A 616 -8.83 4.17 -7.77
C ALA A 616 -8.10 2.86 -7.49
N VAL A 617 -7.46 2.77 -6.33
CA VAL A 617 -6.64 1.61 -5.95
C VAL A 617 -7.06 1.10 -4.59
N ALA A 618 -7.34 -0.20 -4.48
CA ALA A 618 -7.52 -0.90 -3.22
C ALA A 618 -6.36 -1.88 -3.02
N VAL A 619 -5.65 -1.75 -1.90
CA VAL A 619 -4.51 -2.63 -1.57
C VAL A 619 -4.73 -3.29 -0.22
N ASP A 620 -4.70 -4.62 -0.21
CA ASP A 620 -4.60 -5.45 0.98
C ASP A 620 -3.14 -5.89 1.15
N ARG A 621 -2.48 -5.42 2.20
CA ARG A 621 -1.06 -5.67 2.52
C ARG A 621 -0.11 -5.08 1.48
N LEU A 622 0.38 -3.87 1.76
CA LEU A 622 1.38 -3.16 0.98
C LEU A 622 2.68 -2.98 1.76
N VAL A 623 3.82 -3.31 1.16
CA VAL A 623 5.14 -2.89 1.64
C VAL A 623 5.80 -2.04 0.57
N VAL A 624 6.23 -0.83 0.95
CA VAL A 624 7.08 0.03 0.14
C VAL A 624 8.37 0.29 0.91
N ASP A 625 9.51 -0.04 0.33
CA ASP A 625 10.81 0.07 0.98
C ASP A 625 11.89 0.64 0.06
N ASP A 626 12.79 1.43 0.62
CA ASP A 626 13.93 2.04 -0.08
C ASP A 626 13.53 2.79 -1.36
N THR A 627 12.54 3.68 -1.27
CA THR A 627 12.26 4.56 -2.41
C THR A 627 13.34 5.62 -2.52
N ARG A 628 14.14 5.51 -3.57
CA ARG A 628 15.29 6.37 -3.85
C ARG A 628 14.88 7.62 -4.62
N PRO A 629 15.60 8.74 -4.51
CA PRO A 629 15.32 9.92 -5.30
C PRO A 629 15.59 9.71 -6.79
N ARG A 630 15.04 10.63 -7.58
CA ARG A 630 15.35 10.74 -9.01
C ARG A 630 16.83 11.08 -9.19
N VAL A 631 17.49 10.41 -10.14
CA VAL A 631 18.90 10.65 -10.48
C VAL A 631 19.11 12.12 -10.90
N ALA A 632 18.22 12.65 -11.73
CA ALA A 632 18.24 14.05 -12.12
C ALA A 632 17.78 14.95 -10.95
N GLY A 633 18.75 15.54 -10.26
CA GLY A 633 18.55 16.58 -9.26
C GLY A 633 18.11 16.13 -7.88
N GLY A 634 18.09 14.82 -7.58
CA GLY A 634 17.80 14.29 -6.23
C GLY A 634 16.39 14.58 -5.72
N ALA A 635 15.46 14.96 -6.60
CA ALA A 635 14.08 15.26 -6.23
C ALA A 635 13.26 13.97 -6.01
N PHE A 636 12.11 14.11 -5.35
CA PHE A 636 11.19 13.01 -5.05
C PHE A 636 11.85 11.92 -4.19
N GLY A 637 11.42 10.66 -4.32
CA GLY A 637 11.77 9.55 -3.44
C GLY A 637 10.60 9.15 -2.52
N TYR A 638 9.37 9.30 -3.00
CA TYR A 638 8.17 9.14 -2.18
C TYR A 638 7.73 7.68 -2.07
N GLY A 639 7.37 7.21 -0.88
CA GLY A 639 6.84 5.87 -0.72
C GLY A 639 5.54 5.68 -1.49
N VAL A 640 4.48 6.35 -1.05
CA VAL A 640 3.16 6.34 -1.69
C VAL A 640 2.74 7.77 -2.03
N SER A 641 2.24 7.99 -3.23
CA SER A 641 1.76 9.29 -3.67
C SER A 641 0.36 9.18 -4.30
N VAL A 642 -0.60 9.93 -3.76
CA VAL A 642 -1.99 10.03 -4.24
C VAL A 642 -2.27 11.47 -4.67
N GLN A 643 -2.56 11.69 -5.96
CA GLN A 643 -2.61 13.04 -6.54
C GLN A 643 -3.77 13.22 -7.53
N THR A 644 -4.05 14.48 -7.90
CA THR A 644 -4.97 14.84 -9.00
C THR A 644 -6.34 14.13 -8.94
N GLY A 645 -6.97 14.11 -7.75
CA GLY A 645 -8.30 13.53 -7.56
C GLY A 645 -8.33 11.99 -7.46
N ALA A 646 -7.17 11.34 -7.34
CA ALA A 646 -7.06 9.90 -7.16
C ALA A 646 -7.53 9.43 -5.77
N SER A 647 -7.85 8.15 -5.66
CA SER A 647 -8.23 7.54 -4.39
C SER A 647 -7.48 6.24 -4.11
N VAL A 648 -7.00 6.08 -2.88
CA VAL A 648 -6.33 4.86 -2.42
C VAL A 648 -6.97 4.37 -1.13
N THR A 649 -7.27 3.07 -1.08
CA THR A 649 -7.66 2.35 0.14
C THR A 649 -6.56 1.36 0.51
N LEU A 650 -6.00 1.48 1.72
CA LEU A 650 -4.96 0.59 2.25
C LEU A 650 -5.50 -0.20 3.45
N ARG A 651 -5.29 -1.51 3.47
CA ARG A 651 -5.53 -2.39 4.63
C ARG A 651 -4.22 -3.09 4.98
N GLY A 652 -3.57 -2.66 6.05
CA GLY A 652 -2.20 -3.10 6.38
C GLY A 652 -1.20 -2.55 5.36
N ALA A 653 -0.52 -1.47 5.70
CA ALA A 653 0.53 -0.94 4.84
C ALA A 653 1.75 -0.51 5.66
N ARG A 654 2.93 -0.74 5.10
CA ARG A 654 4.19 -0.27 5.65
C ARG A 654 4.97 0.47 4.57
N VAL A 655 5.41 1.68 4.90
CA VAL A 655 6.29 2.50 4.06
C VAL A 655 7.54 2.77 4.87
N THR A 656 8.71 2.37 4.38
CA THR A 656 9.96 2.53 5.12
C THR A 656 11.10 3.00 4.21
N ALA A 657 12.08 3.70 4.79
CA ALA A 657 13.30 4.12 4.13
C ALA A 657 13.08 4.96 2.85
N ALA A 658 11.96 5.68 2.75
CA ALA A 658 11.73 6.62 1.66
C ALA A 658 12.59 7.89 1.84
N LYS A 659 12.96 8.54 0.73
CA LYS A 659 13.73 9.79 0.74
C LYS A 659 12.81 10.96 0.36
N GLY A 660 12.46 11.79 1.33
CA GLY A 660 11.44 12.81 1.18
C GLY A 660 10.18 12.39 1.94
N LEU A 661 9.10 12.04 1.23
CA LEU A 661 7.81 11.77 1.86
C LEU A 661 7.55 10.27 1.96
N GLY A 662 7.11 9.79 3.13
CA GLY A 662 6.57 8.44 3.27
C GLY A 662 5.28 8.30 2.45
N VAL A 663 4.24 9.02 2.85
CA VAL A 663 2.95 9.07 2.16
C VAL A 663 2.56 10.51 1.85
N ARG A 664 2.32 10.81 0.56
CA ARG A 664 1.79 12.10 0.08
C ARG A 664 0.38 11.93 -0.44
N VAL A 665 -0.55 12.74 0.06
CA VAL A 665 -1.90 12.91 -0.50
C VAL A 665 -2.05 14.37 -0.89
N GLY A 666 -2.04 14.68 -2.18
CA GLY A 666 -2.04 16.06 -2.67
C GLY A 666 -3.13 16.34 -3.68
N ASP A 667 -3.43 17.62 -3.84
CA ASP A 667 -4.42 18.18 -4.76
C ASP A 667 -5.88 17.92 -4.37
N ALA A 668 -6.74 18.84 -4.79
CA ALA A 668 -8.14 18.82 -4.43
C ALA A 668 -8.84 17.55 -4.95
N GLY A 669 -9.59 16.91 -4.06
CA GLY A 669 -10.34 15.69 -4.37
C GLY A 669 -9.55 14.40 -4.24
N SER A 670 -8.22 14.46 -4.02
CA SER A 670 -7.44 13.25 -3.74
C SER A 670 -7.78 12.70 -2.35
N ARG A 671 -7.85 11.37 -2.23
CA ARG A 671 -8.29 10.72 -0.98
C ARG A 671 -7.45 9.50 -0.61
N LEU A 672 -7.05 9.45 0.66
CA LEU A 672 -6.49 8.25 1.30
C LEU A 672 -7.47 7.72 2.36
N LEU A 673 -7.80 6.45 2.29
CA LEU A 673 -8.42 5.67 3.37
C LEU A 673 -7.43 4.59 3.79
N ALA A 674 -7.01 4.57 5.04
CA ALA A 674 -6.05 3.57 5.51
C ALA A 674 -6.45 2.98 6.86
N ASN A 675 -6.25 1.67 6.99
CA ASN A 675 -6.36 0.95 8.26
C ASN A 675 -5.04 0.21 8.50
N ASN A 676 -4.40 0.45 9.65
CA ASN A 676 -3.08 -0.07 10.03
C ASN A 676 -1.98 0.36 9.05
N LEU A 677 -1.58 1.63 9.11
CA LEU A 677 -0.52 2.22 8.30
C LEU A 677 0.70 2.52 9.18
N ALA A 678 1.85 1.92 8.86
CA ALA A 678 3.14 2.22 9.47
C ALA A 678 4.04 2.98 8.48
N ILE A 679 4.67 4.05 8.94
CA ILE A 679 5.60 4.88 8.17
C ILE A 679 6.86 5.05 9.00
N ASP A 680 7.98 4.51 8.53
CA ASP A 680 9.21 4.42 9.33
C ASP A 680 10.43 4.93 8.56
N ASP A 681 11.42 5.47 9.27
CA ASP A 681 12.76 5.74 8.76
C ASP A 681 12.77 6.67 7.52
N ILE A 682 11.95 7.71 7.56
CA ILE A 682 11.83 8.66 6.45
C ILE A 682 12.91 9.71 6.54
N ALA A 683 13.83 9.67 5.58
CA ALA A 683 14.93 10.63 5.50
C ALA A 683 14.53 11.85 4.66
N VAL A 684 15.26 12.95 4.83
CA VAL A 684 15.09 14.14 3.98
C VAL A 684 15.37 13.85 2.51
N ARG A 685 14.75 14.66 1.64
CA ARG A 685 15.01 14.63 0.20
C ARG A 685 16.45 15.03 -0.10
N GLU A 686 17.12 14.29 -0.98
CA GLU A 686 18.53 14.54 -1.29
C GLU A 686 18.79 15.90 -1.95
N LYS A 687 17.88 16.34 -2.83
CA LYS A 687 18.00 17.59 -3.62
C LYS A 687 18.40 18.80 -2.78
N ASP A 688 17.65 19.04 -1.72
CA ASP A 688 17.68 20.24 -0.91
C ASP A 688 17.80 19.93 0.58
N GLY A 689 17.81 18.66 0.93
CA GLY A 689 17.91 18.21 2.30
C GLY A 689 16.67 18.57 3.12
N VAL A 690 15.48 18.77 2.53
CA VAL A 690 14.23 19.06 3.25
C VAL A 690 13.14 18.01 3.01
N LEU A 691 11.97 18.15 3.64
CA LEU A 691 10.77 17.33 3.41
C LEU A 691 10.89 15.85 3.82
N GLY A 692 11.46 15.51 4.98
CA GLY A 692 11.53 14.11 5.45
C GLY A 692 10.24 13.62 6.14
N HIS A 693 9.07 13.99 5.60
CA HIS A 693 7.81 13.81 6.33
C HIS A 693 7.23 12.40 6.25
N GLY A 694 6.66 11.93 7.35
CA GLY A 694 5.93 10.66 7.39
C GLY A 694 4.68 10.70 6.51
N LEU A 695 3.63 11.42 6.94
CA LEU A 695 2.38 11.62 6.21
C LEU A 695 2.17 13.10 5.87
N ALA A 696 2.01 13.43 4.59
CA ALA A 696 1.70 14.78 4.12
C ALA A 696 0.36 14.83 3.37
N VAL A 697 -0.60 15.63 3.86
CA VAL A 697 -1.91 15.87 3.23
C VAL A 697 -1.98 17.33 2.77
N LEU A 698 -2.15 17.57 1.48
CA LEU A 698 -1.85 18.87 0.87
C LEU A 698 -2.97 19.34 -0.07
N VAL A 699 -3.25 20.64 -0.04
CA VAL A 699 -4.02 21.38 -1.06
C VAL A 699 -5.39 20.77 -1.36
N GLY A 700 -6.29 20.72 -0.38
CA GLY A 700 -7.67 20.23 -0.58
C GLY A 700 -7.81 18.70 -0.58
N ALA A 701 -6.73 17.98 -0.31
CA ALA A 701 -6.73 16.53 -0.19
C ALA A 701 -7.33 16.05 1.14
N GLN A 702 -7.72 14.77 1.18
CA GLN A 702 -8.37 14.16 2.34
C GLN A 702 -7.68 12.86 2.77
N ALA A 703 -7.48 12.68 4.07
CA ALA A 703 -7.00 11.43 4.65
C ALA A 703 -7.92 10.95 5.80
N ASP A 704 -8.28 9.68 5.80
CA ASP A 704 -8.98 9.01 6.90
C ASP A 704 -8.15 7.78 7.27
N VAL A 705 -7.46 7.83 8.41
CA VAL A 705 -6.48 6.82 8.82
C VAL A 705 -6.80 6.32 10.23
N ARG A 706 -6.92 5.00 10.37
CA ARG A 706 -7.06 4.31 11.66
C ARG A 706 -5.84 3.43 11.90
N GLY A 707 -5.26 3.48 13.09
CA GLY A 707 -4.03 2.77 13.42
C GLY A 707 -2.85 3.30 12.62
N LEU A 708 -2.43 4.55 12.88
CA LEU A 708 -1.30 5.18 12.21
C LEU A 708 -0.07 5.13 13.12
N ARG A 709 1.04 4.55 12.63
CA ARG A 709 2.35 4.67 13.28
C ARG A 709 3.28 5.47 12.39
N VAL A 710 3.93 6.50 12.94
CA VAL A 710 4.99 7.24 12.28
C VAL A 710 6.23 7.24 13.15
N ALA A 711 7.32 6.65 12.68
CA ALA A 711 8.56 6.52 13.43
C ALA A 711 9.76 7.05 12.65
N ASN A 712 10.75 7.59 13.37
CA ASN A 712 12.08 7.92 12.84
C ASN A 712 12.06 8.79 11.57
N CYS A 713 11.18 9.79 11.54
CA CYS A 713 11.11 10.75 10.44
C CYS A 713 12.04 11.95 10.72
N VAL A 714 12.56 12.57 9.66
CA VAL A 714 13.35 13.80 9.77
C VAL A 714 12.47 14.98 9.35
N ASP A 715 12.38 16.05 10.13
CA ASP A 715 11.39 17.14 9.96
C ASP A 715 10.01 16.73 10.54
N ASN A 716 8.87 16.97 9.90
CA ASN A 716 7.56 16.66 10.48
C ASN A 716 7.12 15.20 10.33
N ALA A 717 6.58 14.57 11.38
CA ALA A 717 5.99 13.24 11.23
C ALA A 717 4.66 13.27 10.44
N ILE A 718 3.77 14.22 10.77
CA ILE A 718 2.49 14.41 10.06
C ILE A 718 2.32 15.89 9.71
N GLN A 719 2.00 16.20 8.46
CA GLN A 719 1.78 17.56 7.98
C GLN A 719 0.50 17.67 7.15
N LEU A 720 -0.34 18.66 7.49
CA LEU A 720 -1.51 19.05 6.72
C LEU A 720 -1.33 20.50 6.27
N VAL A 721 -1.51 20.78 4.98
CA VAL A 721 -1.34 22.16 4.46
C VAL A 721 -2.42 22.51 3.45
N GLY A 722 -2.97 23.72 3.60
CA GLY A 722 -3.77 24.40 2.57
C GLY A 722 -5.28 24.27 2.76
N GLN A 723 -6.01 25.21 2.16
CA GLN A 723 -7.46 25.29 2.29
C GLN A 723 -8.16 24.02 1.78
N GLY A 724 -9.18 23.60 2.52
CA GLY A 724 -9.98 22.42 2.19
C GLY A 724 -9.30 21.08 2.49
N THR A 725 -8.03 21.09 2.91
CA THR A 725 -7.30 19.91 3.37
C THR A 725 -7.93 19.38 4.66
N ARG A 726 -8.18 18.06 4.73
CA ARG A 726 -8.79 17.43 5.91
C ARG A 726 -8.09 16.12 6.25
N ALA A 727 -7.77 15.90 7.52
CA ALA A 727 -7.41 14.57 8.00
C ALA A 727 -8.26 14.17 9.22
N ARG A 728 -8.68 12.91 9.23
CA ARG A 728 -9.23 12.21 10.39
C ARG A 728 -8.27 11.10 10.75
N LEU A 729 -7.66 11.20 11.93
CA LEU A 729 -6.63 10.26 12.36
C LEU A 729 -7.06 9.65 13.70
N ALA A 730 -7.08 8.33 13.78
CA ALA A 730 -7.44 7.62 15.01
C ALA A 730 -6.40 6.54 15.36
N GLY A 731 -6.05 6.42 16.64
CA GLY A 731 -5.02 5.47 17.09
C GLY A 731 -3.66 5.80 16.48
N VAL A 732 -3.16 7.01 16.77
CA VAL A 732 -1.92 7.54 16.19
C VAL A 732 -0.77 7.34 17.18
N ALA A 733 0.38 6.84 16.71
CA ALA A 733 1.62 6.82 17.47
C ALA A 733 2.71 7.53 16.67
N VAL A 734 3.35 8.54 17.25
CA VAL A 734 4.49 9.25 16.64
C VAL A 734 5.71 9.14 17.54
N THR A 735 6.83 8.63 17.02
CA THR A 735 8.05 8.42 17.81
C THR A 735 9.30 8.78 17.02
N GLY A 736 10.34 9.28 17.69
CA GLY A 736 11.66 9.43 17.05
C GLY A 736 11.71 10.46 15.92
N THR A 737 10.84 11.47 15.93
CA THR A 737 10.90 12.58 14.97
C THR A 737 12.14 13.44 15.26
N THR A 738 12.99 13.65 14.27
CA THR A 738 14.30 14.30 14.43
C THR A 738 14.43 15.61 13.68
N VAL A 739 15.33 16.46 14.19
CA VAL A 739 15.71 17.72 13.58
C VAL A 739 16.38 17.50 12.23
N ASN A 740 15.96 18.27 11.24
CA ASN A 740 16.74 18.44 10.03
C ASN A 740 17.90 19.43 10.26
N PRO A 741 19.17 18.98 10.29
CA PRO A 741 20.30 19.85 10.63
C PRO A 741 20.61 20.88 9.54
N LYS A 742 20.05 20.74 8.34
CA LYS A 742 20.29 21.67 7.22
C LYS A 742 19.35 22.87 7.25
N VAL A 743 18.23 22.80 7.96
CA VAL A 743 17.31 23.93 8.08
C VAL A 743 17.84 24.83 9.19
N LYS A 744 18.13 26.09 8.84
CA LYS A 744 18.64 27.09 9.80
C LYS A 744 17.72 27.28 11.01
N GLU A 745 16.43 27.01 10.81
CA GLU A 745 15.39 27.07 11.83
C GLU A 745 14.70 25.71 11.92
N PRO A 746 15.14 24.84 12.82
CA PRO A 746 14.68 23.45 12.88
C PRO A 746 13.32 23.34 13.57
N TRP A 747 12.27 23.79 12.88
CA TRP A 747 10.91 23.54 13.31
C TRP A 747 10.60 22.05 13.13
N ILE A 748 10.22 21.40 14.22
CA ILE A 748 9.87 19.98 14.21
C ILE A 748 8.56 19.85 14.93
N PHE A 749 7.60 19.34 14.19
CA PHE A 749 6.27 19.04 14.67
C PHE A 749 6.05 17.54 14.61
N ALA A 750 5.54 16.95 15.68
CA ALA A 750 4.99 15.59 15.56
C ALA A 750 3.79 15.64 14.59
N ILE A 751 2.93 16.64 14.75
CA ILE A 751 1.77 16.88 13.89
C ILE A 751 1.62 18.39 13.63
N ALA A 752 1.54 18.80 12.37
CA ALA A 752 1.29 20.19 11.98
C ALA A 752 0.05 20.31 11.08
N ALA A 753 -0.82 21.28 11.36
CA ALA A 753 -1.95 21.66 10.49
C ALA A 753 -1.89 23.15 10.15
N LEU A 754 -1.68 23.45 8.87
CA LEU A 754 -1.34 24.79 8.39
C LEU A 754 -2.33 25.29 7.33
N SER A 755 -2.53 26.61 7.31
CA SER A 755 -3.16 27.34 6.19
C SER A 755 -4.57 26.84 5.82
N GLY A 756 -5.49 26.78 6.79
CA GLY A 756 -6.88 26.38 6.58
C GLY A 756 -7.11 24.87 6.54
N ALA A 757 -6.12 24.09 6.99
CA ALA A 757 -6.26 22.66 7.14
C ALA A 757 -7.11 22.31 8.38
N ARG A 758 -7.87 21.22 8.27
CA ARG A 758 -8.64 20.67 9.38
C ARG A 758 -8.11 19.31 9.81
N LEU A 759 -7.84 19.16 11.10
CA LEU A 759 -7.42 17.92 11.73
C LEU A 759 -8.42 17.51 12.81
N ASP A 760 -9.01 16.33 12.65
CA ASP A 760 -9.71 15.62 13.72
C ASP A 760 -8.81 14.44 14.17
N LEU A 761 -8.27 14.48 15.39
CA LEU A 761 -7.34 13.51 15.98
C LEU A 761 -7.99 12.82 17.19
N ALA A 762 -7.99 11.49 17.22
CA ALA A 762 -8.58 10.69 18.32
C ALA A 762 -7.65 9.56 18.78
N GLY A 763 -7.24 9.56 20.05
CA GLY A 763 -6.33 8.56 20.62
C GLY A 763 -4.95 8.66 19.98
N ALA A 764 -4.11 9.56 20.47
CA ALA A 764 -2.78 9.78 19.93
C ALA A 764 -1.71 9.70 21.03
N ALA A 765 -0.66 8.92 20.82
CA ALA A 765 0.50 8.81 21.69
C ALA A 765 1.71 9.45 21.01
N LEU A 766 2.28 10.46 21.66
CA LEU A 766 3.46 11.19 21.19
C LEU A 766 4.57 11.09 22.26
N PRO A 767 5.20 9.91 22.45
CA PRO A 767 6.28 9.77 23.41
C PRO A 767 7.58 10.37 22.90
N ASP A 768 8.41 10.83 23.83
CA ASP A 768 9.77 11.32 23.61
C ASP A 768 9.91 12.35 22.48
N GLN A 769 8.98 13.31 22.41
CA GLN A 769 9.03 14.34 21.38
C GLN A 769 10.15 15.35 21.62
N LEU A 770 10.95 15.61 20.57
CA LEU A 770 12.04 16.58 20.62
C LEU A 770 11.58 18.04 20.39
N GLY A 771 10.41 18.22 19.78
CA GLY A 771 9.83 19.51 19.42
C GLY A 771 8.37 19.64 19.86
N THR A 772 7.61 20.44 19.12
CA THR A 772 6.19 20.66 19.41
C THR A 772 5.37 19.42 19.06
N GLY A 773 4.51 18.98 19.97
CA GLY A 773 3.64 17.82 19.75
C GLY A 773 2.66 18.09 18.62
N VAL A 774 1.70 18.99 18.84
CA VAL A 774 0.71 19.39 17.83
C VAL A 774 0.80 20.89 17.57
N TYR A 775 0.91 21.28 16.31
CA TYR A 775 0.99 22.67 15.87
C TYR A 775 -0.15 23.02 14.91
N GLY A 776 -0.79 24.17 15.14
CA GLY A 776 -1.83 24.71 14.27
C GLY A 776 -1.61 26.19 13.99
N ALA A 777 -1.60 26.60 12.73
CA ALA A 777 -1.41 28.00 12.35
C ALA A 777 -2.02 28.34 10.98
N GLY A 778 -2.17 29.64 10.74
CA GLY A 778 -2.39 30.22 9.41
C GLY A 778 -3.73 30.95 9.27
N PRO A 779 -3.83 31.91 8.34
CA PRO A 779 -4.89 32.93 8.28
C PRO A 779 -6.28 32.39 7.90
N ASP A 780 -6.36 31.16 7.40
CA ASP A 780 -7.55 30.62 6.73
C ASP A 780 -8.38 29.68 7.60
N ALA A 781 -8.47 29.96 8.89
CA ALA A 781 -9.39 29.25 9.79
C ALA A 781 -9.09 27.75 9.90
N SER A 782 -7.83 27.37 10.13
CA SER A 782 -7.48 25.97 10.47
C SER A 782 -8.32 25.50 11.68
N VAL A 783 -8.71 24.23 11.73
CA VAL A 783 -9.51 23.65 12.83
C VAL A 783 -8.79 22.44 13.40
N LEU A 784 -8.52 22.46 14.69
CA LEU A 784 -7.89 21.37 15.44
C LEU A 784 -8.87 20.79 16.45
N ARG A 785 -9.18 19.51 16.32
CA ARG A 785 -9.97 18.75 17.30
C ARG A 785 -9.16 17.56 17.78
N LEU A 786 -8.71 17.60 19.02
CA LEU A 786 -7.82 16.63 19.62
C LEU A 786 -8.56 15.93 20.77
N ALA A 787 -8.69 14.61 20.71
CA ALA A 787 -9.30 13.81 21.76
C ALA A 787 -8.35 12.68 22.16
N GLY A 788 -8.11 12.47 23.45
CA GLY A 788 -7.27 11.35 23.90
C GLY A 788 -5.80 11.47 23.48
N LEU A 789 -5.22 12.68 23.53
CA LEU A 789 -3.80 12.89 23.24
C LEU A 789 -2.97 12.61 24.50
N ASP A 790 -2.00 11.69 24.45
CA ASP A 790 -0.96 11.49 25.46
C ASP A 790 0.39 11.96 24.90
N TYR A 791 0.82 13.14 25.31
CA TYR A 791 2.09 13.73 24.94
C TYR A 791 3.12 13.54 26.06
N GLN A 792 4.31 13.10 25.70
CA GLN A 792 5.46 13.06 26.60
C GLN A 792 6.67 13.72 25.93
N GLY A 793 7.15 14.82 26.51
CA GLY A 793 8.35 15.51 26.07
C GLY A 793 9.61 14.69 26.35
N ALA A 794 10.59 14.76 25.45
CA ALA A 794 11.87 14.07 25.64
C ALA A 794 12.67 14.67 26.80
N ALA A 795 13.21 13.81 27.67
CA ALA A 795 13.94 14.22 28.87
C ALA A 795 15.24 15.00 28.58
N GLN A 796 15.83 14.88 27.39
CA GLN A 796 17.20 15.35 27.10
C GLN A 796 17.30 16.54 26.13
N THR A 797 16.21 17.17 25.70
CA THR A 797 16.32 18.17 24.62
C THR A 797 16.61 19.59 25.09
N ALA A 798 17.71 20.16 24.61
CA ALA A 798 18.00 21.60 24.66
C ALA A 798 17.22 22.40 23.59
N SER A 799 16.22 21.79 22.96
CA SER A 799 15.40 22.42 21.92
C SER A 799 14.50 23.48 22.56
N VAL A 800 14.47 24.66 21.94
CA VAL A 800 13.79 25.89 22.39
C VAL A 800 12.26 25.79 22.22
N PHE A 801 11.72 24.64 21.81
CA PHE A 801 10.34 24.53 21.32
C PHE A 801 9.62 23.23 21.72
N ALA A 802 9.90 22.68 22.91
CA ALA A 802 9.15 21.53 23.42
C ALA A 802 7.80 21.96 24.01
N VAL A 803 6.84 22.28 23.13
CA VAL A 803 5.45 22.62 23.48
C VAL A 803 4.54 21.42 23.23
N GLY A 804 3.63 21.10 24.15
CA GLY A 804 2.67 19.99 23.93
C GLY A 804 1.72 20.28 22.77
N VAL A 805 0.94 21.36 22.87
CA VAL A 805 0.09 21.88 21.78
C VAL A 805 0.36 23.37 21.59
N GLN A 806 0.57 23.80 20.36
CA GLN A 806 0.68 25.21 20.01
C GLN A 806 -0.35 25.58 18.93
N ALA A 807 -1.13 26.62 19.21
CA ALA A 807 -2.09 27.21 18.29
C ALA A 807 -1.75 28.69 18.10
N ASP A 808 -1.34 29.07 16.90
CA ASP A 808 -0.99 30.45 16.57
C ASP A 808 -2.17 31.20 15.93
N GLU A 809 -1.95 32.49 15.65
CA GLU A 809 -2.97 33.37 15.06
C GLU A 809 -3.51 32.82 13.73
N GLY A 810 -4.80 33.06 13.50
CA GLY A 810 -5.54 32.60 12.31
C GLY A 810 -6.19 31.21 12.46
N LEU A 811 -5.87 30.46 13.52
CA LEU A 811 -6.61 29.23 13.84
C LEU A 811 -8.06 29.55 14.24
N ALA A 812 -9.05 28.92 13.60
CA ALA A 812 -10.46 29.21 13.85
C ALA A 812 -11.03 28.49 15.06
N GLU A 813 -10.54 27.29 15.36
CA GLU A 813 -11.01 26.50 16.48
C GLU A 813 -9.91 25.56 16.96
N LEU A 814 -9.61 25.59 18.25
CA LEU A 814 -8.89 24.54 18.96
C LEU A 814 -9.83 23.89 19.98
N ALA A 815 -10.08 22.59 19.84
CA ALA A 815 -10.78 21.81 20.84
C ALA A 815 -9.86 20.67 21.31
N VAL A 816 -9.62 20.57 22.62
CA VAL A 816 -8.82 19.50 23.23
C VAL A 816 -9.66 18.82 24.31
N ALA A 817 -9.79 17.50 24.24
CA ALA A 817 -10.60 16.71 25.16
C ALA A 817 -9.83 15.49 25.68
N GLY A 818 -9.95 15.17 26.97
CA GLY A 818 -9.47 13.92 27.56
C GLY A 818 -7.99 13.65 27.30
N SER A 819 -7.14 14.68 27.40
CA SER A 819 -5.74 14.65 26.93
C SER A 819 -4.76 14.85 28.08
N ARG A 820 -3.62 14.15 28.00
CA ARG A 820 -2.51 14.18 28.96
C ARG A 820 -1.25 14.77 28.32
N PHE A 821 -0.56 15.60 29.08
CA PHE A 821 0.70 16.21 28.71
C PHE A 821 1.69 16.01 29.85
N ARG A 822 2.85 15.43 29.56
CA ARG A 822 3.92 15.17 30.52
C ARG A 822 5.25 15.70 30.02
N GLY A 823 6.05 16.29 30.91
CA GLY A 823 7.45 16.59 30.60
C GLY A 823 7.66 17.64 29.50
N ALA A 824 6.66 18.46 29.19
CA ALA A 824 6.84 19.55 28.24
C ALA A 824 7.83 20.58 28.82
N ARG A 825 8.88 20.95 28.09
CA ARG A 825 9.96 21.79 28.66
C ARG A 825 9.73 23.29 28.53
N ALA A 826 8.76 23.75 27.75
CA ALA A 826 8.50 25.19 27.60
C ALA A 826 7.08 25.54 28.05
N VAL A 827 6.11 24.96 27.36
CA VAL A 827 4.70 25.20 27.65
C VAL A 827 3.94 23.91 27.40
N GLY A 828 3.02 23.55 28.29
CA GLY A 828 2.12 22.43 28.02
C GLY A 828 1.20 22.72 26.82
N ILE A 829 0.43 23.81 26.89
CA ILE A 829 -0.45 24.30 25.81
C ILE A 829 -0.24 25.81 25.60
N ALA A 830 0.15 26.23 24.39
CA ALA A 830 0.31 27.63 24.00
C ALA A 830 -0.74 28.03 22.95
N ILE A 831 -1.46 29.13 23.18
CA ILE A 831 -2.54 29.62 22.32
C ILE A 831 -2.33 31.11 22.06
N ALA A 832 -2.37 31.53 20.80
CA ALA A 832 -2.34 32.91 20.37
C ALA A 832 -3.52 33.21 19.44
N GLY A 833 -4.54 33.93 19.93
CA GLY A 833 -5.62 34.46 19.10
C GLY A 833 -6.68 33.46 18.61
N ALA A 834 -6.64 32.19 19.03
CA ALA A 834 -7.58 31.15 18.58
C ALA A 834 -8.72 30.88 19.57
N PRO A 835 -10.00 30.82 19.12
CA PRO A 835 -11.09 30.30 19.94
C PRO A 835 -10.78 28.88 20.41
N THR A 836 -10.78 28.68 21.73
CA THR A 836 -10.27 27.44 22.33
C THR A 836 -11.22 26.88 23.39
N ASP A 837 -11.45 25.56 23.34
CA ASP A 837 -12.19 24.78 24.33
C ASP A 837 -11.34 23.57 24.79
N LEU A 838 -10.82 23.65 26.02
CA LEU A 838 -10.03 22.61 26.67
C LEU A 838 -10.89 21.90 27.72
N ARG A 839 -11.05 20.58 27.61
CA ARG A 839 -11.86 19.77 28.52
C ARG A 839 -11.11 18.52 28.95
N ASP A 840 -11.21 18.15 30.23
CA ASP A 840 -10.62 16.90 30.74
C ASP A 840 -9.11 16.81 30.43
N VAL A 841 -8.39 17.92 30.65
CA VAL A 841 -6.96 18.05 30.32
C VAL A 841 -6.11 17.87 31.57
N VAL A 842 -5.08 17.03 31.48
CA VAL A 842 -4.10 16.78 32.54
C VAL A 842 -2.71 17.19 32.06
N LEU A 843 -2.13 18.20 32.70
CA LEU A 843 -0.79 18.74 32.43
C LEU A 843 0.09 18.48 33.65
N LEU A 844 1.12 17.65 33.49
CA LEU A 844 2.02 17.23 34.56
C LEU A 844 3.46 17.59 34.19
N ASP A 845 4.20 18.11 35.17
CA ASP A 845 5.65 18.24 35.15
C ASP A 845 6.19 19.02 33.95
N THR A 846 5.86 20.31 33.84
CA THR A 846 6.57 21.14 32.86
C THR A 846 7.89 21.62 33.42
N ALA A 847 8.97 21.27 32.73
CA ALA A 847 10.30 21.73 33.09
C ALA A 847 10.53 23.17 32.62
N ALA A 848 11.57 23.81 33.14
CA ALA A 848 12.06 25.08 32.62
C ALA A 848 12.75 24.91 31.27
N GLY A 849 12.37 25.74 30.31
CA GLY A 849 12.98 25.81 28.99
C GLY A 849 12.94 27.22 28.44
N GLU A 850 13.71 27.45 27.39
CA GLU A 850 13.62 28.68 26.60
C GLU A 850 12.53 28.51 25.55
N HIS A 851 11.73 29.55 25.30
CA HIS A 851 10.75 29.63 24.22
C HIS A 851 10.94 30.94 23.46
N GLN A 852 10.76 30.90 22.14
CA GLN A 852 10.78 32.08 21.29
C GLN A 852 9.46 32.16 20.51
N PRO A 853 8.71 33.28 20.58
CA PRO A 853 7.46 33.43 19.83
C PRO A 853 7.67 33.32 18.32
N LEU A 854 6.65 32.87 17.59
CA LEU A 854 6.63 32.85 16.13
C LEU A 854 5.84 34.02 15.56
N ASN A 855 6.27 34.57 14.43
CA ASN A 855 5.46 35.50 13.62
C ASN A 855 4.49 34.73 12.72
N GLU A 856 3.65 35.44 11.94
CA GLU A 856 2.69 34.86 11.00
C GLU A 856 3.28 33.96 9.90
N LYS A 857 4.59 34.09 9.64
CA LYS A 857 5.32 33.25 8.68
C LYS A 857 5.93 32.01 9.34
N GLY A 858 5.84 31.90 10.66
CA GLY A 858 6.51 30.88 11.45
C GLY A 858 7.98 31.19 11.76
N ASP A 859 8.46 32.42 11.52
CA ASP A 859 9.84 32.79 11.87
C ASP A 859 9.92 33.23 13.36
N PRO A 860 11.06 33.04 14.06
CA PRO A 860 11.22 33.50 15.42
C PRO A 860 11.10 35.02 15.49
N SER A 861 10.24 35.51 16.37
CA SER A 861 10.06 36.93 16.65
C SER A 861 10.27 37.21 18.12
N GLY A 862 11.14 38.19 18.42
CA GLY A 862 11.42 38.63 19.78
C GLY A 862 12.52 37.83 20.51
N PRO A 863 12.86 38.25 21.75
CA PRO A 863 13.87 37.59 22.58
C PRO A 863 13.40 36.22 23.06
N LYS A 864 14.35 35.30 23.28
CA LYS A 864 14.07 34.04 23.98
C LYS A 864 13.60 34.35 25.40
N VAL A 865 12.47 33.78 25.79
CA VAL A 865 11.90 33.92 27.12
C VAL A 865 11.95 32.56 27.77
N SER A 866 12.47 32.46 29.00
CA SER A 866 12.31 31.21 29.74
C SER A 866 10.84 31.07 30.13
N LEU A 867 10.19 30.05 29.57
CA LEU A 867 8.80 29.68 29.85
C LEU A 867 8.80 28.29 30.51
N SER A 868 7.88 28.12 31.45
CA SER A 868 7.60 26.84 32.12
C SER A 868 6.19 26.88 32.65
N ASP A 869 5.29 27.20 31.72
CA ASP A 869 3.89 27.41 32.04
C ASP A 869 3.06 26.21 31.61
N GLY A 870 1.97 25.93 32.32
CA GLY A 870 1.05 24.87 31.94
C GLY A 870 0.26 25.25 30.70
N VAL A 871 -0.56 26.29 30.83
CA VAL A 871 -1.38 26.84 29.75
C VAL A 871 -1.05 28.32 29.56
N VAL A 872 -0.66 28.71 28.35
CA VAL A 872 -0.42 30.11 27.95
C VAL A 872 -1.45 30.50 26.91
N VAL A 873 -2.20 31.56 27.17
CA VAL A 873 -3.18 32.12 26.23
C VAL A 873 -2.85 33.59 26.00
N ARG A 874 -2.69 33.98 24.73
CA ARG A 874 -2.45 35.37 24.31
C ARG A 874 -3.52 35.83 23.32
N GLY A 875 -3.87 37.11 23.34
CA GLY A 875 -4.71 37.76 22.33
C GLY A 875 -6.17 38.00 22.76
N THR A 876 -7.10 38.05 21.80
CA THR A 876 -8.49 38.51 21.99
C THR A 876 -9.56 37.42 21.83
N ALA A 877 -9.17 36.15 21.89
CA ALA A 877 -10.08 35.04 21.63
C ALA A 877 -10.93 34.63 22.85
N LYS A 878 -11.97 33.84 22.57
CA LYS A 878 -12.72 33.12 23.62
C LYS A 878 -11.93 31.88 24.04
N PHE A 879 -11.78 31.70 25.34
CA PHE A 879 -11.07 30.58 25.94
C PHE A 879 -11.95 29.89 26.97
N ALA A 880 -12.07 28.57 26.92
CA ALA A 880 -12.70 27.76 27.94
C ALA A 880 -11.75 26.66 28.40
N LEU A 881 -11.61 26.49 29.72
CA LEU A 881 -10.85 25.41 30.35
C LEU A 881 -11.75 24.75 31.40
N ARG A 882 -12.05 23.47 31.20
CA ARG A 882 -13.01 22.70 32.01
C ARG A 882 -12.44 21.37 32.49
N CYS A 883 -12.69 21.03 33.75
CA CYS A 883 -12.26 19.77 34.37
C CYS A 883 -10.75 19.50 34.09
N ALA A 884 -9.88 20.46 34.41
CA ALA A 884 -8.46 20.40 34.08
C ALA A 884 -7.55 20.33 35.31
N VAL A 885 -6.47 19.58 35.21
CA VAL A 885 -5.41 19.48 36.24
C VAL A 885 -4.11 19.98 35.64
N VAL A 886 -3.51 20.99 36.28
CA VAL A 886 -2.21 21.55 35.89
C VAL A 886 -1.28 21.47 37.10
N TYR A 887 -0.29 20.60 37.06
CA TYR A 887 0.57 20.29 38.21
C TYR A 887 2.05 20.23 37.84
N GLY A 888 2.93 20.61 38.77
CA GLY A 888 4.40 20.46 38.63
C GLY A 888 5.03 21.42 37.61
N GLN A 889 4.52 22.64 37.52
CA GLN A 889 5.01 23.64 36.56
C GLN A 889 6.11 24.49 37.20
N VAL A 890 7.19 24.85 36.48
CA VAL A 890 8.21 25.71 37.13
C VAL A 890 7.72 27.14 37.32
N ARG A 891 6.87 27.72 36.47
CA ARG A 891 6.43 29.14 36.59
C ARG A 891 4.94 29.33 36.87
N ALA A 892 4.08 29.34 35.86
CA ALA A 892 2.64 29.57 36.04
C ALA A 892 1.82 28.37 35.60
N GLY A 893 0.77 28.01 36.34
CA GLY A 893 -0.18 27.01 35.87
C GLY A 893 -0.98 27.49 34.66
N VAL A 894 -1.63 28.65 34.79
CA VAL A 894 -2.38 29.30 33.71
C VAL A 894 -1.94 30.76 33.56
N PHE A 895 -1.44 31.13 32.39
CA PHE A 895 -1.03 32.48 32.04
C PHE A 895 -1.94 33.03 30.94
N LEU A 896 -2.70 34.09 31.24
CA LEU A 896 -3.60 34.76 30.30
C LEU A 896 -3.09 36.18 30.02
N ASP A 897 -2.93 36.53 28.75
CA ASP A 897 -2.38 37.82 28.30
C ASP A 897 -3.25 38.46 27.21
N GLY A 898 -3.73 39.67 27.47
CA GLY A 898 -4.56 40.45 26.55
C GLY A 898 -6.05 40.54 26.92
N ALA A 899 -6.84 41.07 25.98
CA ALA A 899 -8.27 41.33 26.16
C ALA A 899 -9.12 40.12 25.72
N LEU A 900 -9.11 39.06 26.52
CA LEU A 900 -9.79 37.79 26.25
C LEU A 900 -10.95 37.53 27.21
N THR A 901 -11.92 36.72 26.75
CA THR A 901 -12.99 36.17 27.59
C THR A 901 -12.66 34.73 27.93
N ALA A 902 -12.37 34.45 29.20
CA ALA A 902 -12.01 33.13 29.70
C ALA A 902 -13.10 32.55 30.59
N GLN A 903 -13.43 31.27 30.40
CA GLN A 903 -14.25 30.48 31.30
C GLN A 903 -13.40 29.38 31.93
N LEU A 904 -13.19 29.43 33.24
CA LEU A 904 -12.45 28.43 34.01
C LEU A 904 -13.43 27.66 34.90
N ALA A 905 -13.62 26.37 34.65
CA ALA A 905 -14.56 25.55 35.42
C ALA A 905 -13.88 24.25 35.91
N HIS A 906 -13.89 23.98 37.21
CA HIS A 906 -13.29 22.77 37.80
C HIS A 906 -11.81 22.61 37.43
N VAL A 907 -11.02 23.66 37.65
CA VAL A 907 -9.58 23.67 37.33
C VAL A 907 -8.78 23.54 38.62
N LEU A 908 -7.89 22.56 38.68
CA LEU A 908 -6.93 22.37 39.76
C LEU A 908 -5.54 22.80 39.28
N VAL A 909 -4.94 23.77 39.95
CA VAL A 909 -3.58 24.23 39.66
C VAL A 909 -2.69 24.07 40.90
N GLY A 910 -1.54 23.41 40.75
CA GLY A 910 -0.60 23.18 41.86
C GLY A 910 0.85 22.95 41.41
N GLY A 911 1.75 22.92 42.39
CA GLY A 911 3.16 22.55 42.16
C GLY A 911 4.03 23.56 41.39
N GLY A 912 3.57 24.80 41.17
CA GLY A 912 4.37 25.87 40.56
C GLY A 912 4.36 27.19 41.33
N TYR A 913 5.23 28.13 40.97
CA TYR A 913 5.37 29.42 41.68
C TYR A 913 4.07 30.25 41.63
N PHE A 914 3.41 30.27 40.47
CA PHE A 914 2.18 31.01 40.24
C PHE A 914 1.06 30.06 39.84
N GLY A 915 -0.14 30.30 40.38
CA GLY A 915 -1.33 29.52 40.05
C GLY A 915 -1.90 30.06 38.75
N GLU A 916 -2.48 31.25 38.83
CA GLU A 916 -2.98 32.02 37.69
C GLU A 916 -2.22 33.35 37.58
N VAL A 917 -1.83 33.72 36.36
CA VAL A 917 -1.21 35.00 36.04
C VAL A 917 -2.01 35.69 34.95
N PHE A 918 -2.38 36.95 35.19
CA PHE A 918 -3.15 37.76 34.25
C PHE A 918 -2.34 39.01 33.85
N ASN A 919 -2.07 39.16 32.56
CA ASN A 919 -1.50 40.37 31.98
C ASN A 919 -2.59 41.08 31.14
N GLY A 920 -2.99 42.29 31.56
CA GLY A 920 -4.13 43.01 30.98
C GLY A 920 -5.46 42.76 31.70
N LYS A 921 -6.59 42.95 31.00
CA LYS A 921 -7.94 42.91 31.57
C LYS A 921 -8.81 41.78 30.98
N PRO A 922 -8.46 40.50 31.18
CA PRO A 922 -9.31 39.40 30.76
C PRO A 922 -10.62 39.38 31.58
N THR A 923 -11.73 39.06 30.92
CA THR A 923 -12.99 38.77 31.61
C THR A 923 -13.00 37.28 31.95
N VAL A 924 -12.83 36.93 33.21
CA VAL A 924 -12.70 35.53 33.67
C VAL A 924 -13.94 35.12 34.47
N GLU A 925 -14.70 34.17 33.95
CA GLU A 925 -15.79 33.50 34.66
C GLU A 925 -15.21 32.25 35.35
N ARG A 926 -15.24 32.21 36.69
CA ARG A 926 -14.69 31.09 37.48
C ARG A 926 -15.79 30.26 38.12
N THR A 927 -15.71 28.95 37.98
CA THR A 927 -16.53 27.98 38.72
C THR A 927 -15.63 26.90 39.31
N ALA A 928 -15.49 26.84 40.63
CA ALA A 928 -14.71 25.80 41.34
C ALA A 928 -13.24 25.65 40.88
N VAL A 929 -12.46 26.75 40.95
CA VAL A 929 -11.01 26.71 40.75
C VAL A 929 -10.31 26.51 42.09
N LEU A 930 -9.46 25.49 42.20
CA LEU A 930 -8.68 25.19 43.40
C LEU A 930 -7.20 25.48 43.14
N LEU A 931 -6.64 26.36 43.96
CA LEU A 931 -5.22 26.73 43.94
C LEU A 931 -4.57 26.19 45.23
N GLN A 932 -3.46 25.45 45.10
CA GLN A 932 -2.73 25.00 46.29
C GLN A 932 -2.09 26.19 47.04
N LYS A 933 -1.98 26.07 48.38
CA LYS A 933 -1.60 27.15 49.32
C LYS A 933 -0.31 27.94 49.01
N ASN A 934 0.57 27.45 48.13
CA ASN A 934 1.86 28.06 47.82
C ASN A 934 1.88 28.85 46.51
N SER A 935 0.79 28.86 45.73
CA SER A 935 0.74 29.57 44.46
C SER A 935 0.13 30.97 44.64
N GLN A 936 0.91 32.03 44.39
CA GLN A 936 0.38 33.39 44.40
C GLN A 936 -0.35 33.70 43.08
N ASN A 937 -1.53 34.32 43.15
CA ASN A 937 -2.15 34.94 41.98
C ASN A 937 -1.56 36.34 41.79
N GLN A 938 -1.13 36.64 40.57
CA GLN A 938 -0.70 37.99 40.21
C GLN A 938 -1.55 38.55 39.06
N SER A 939 -2.17 39.70 39.30
CA SER A 939 -2.76 40.55 38.26
C SER A 939 -2.00 41.87 38.25
N SER A 940 -1.41 42.27 37.11
CA SER A 940 -0.86 43.62 36.97
C SER A 940 -1.61 44.39 35.89
N ASP A 941 -2.25 45.49 36.26
CA ASP A 941 -2.81 46.46 35.31
C ASP A 941 -1.73 47.35 34.66
N ALA A 942 -0.50 47.32 35.18
CA ALA A 942 0.63 48.15 34.72
C ALA A 942 1.80 47.26 34.29
N GLY A 943 2.01 47.16 32.96
CA GLY A 943 3.06 46.40 32.26
C GLY A 943 4.12 45.71 33.14
N LEU A 944 3.97 44.41 33.33
CA LEU A 944 4.82 43.57 34.18
C LEU A 944 6.24 43.47 33.57
N ALA A 945 7.24 44.03 34.26
CA ALA A 945 8.62 43.54 34.13
C ALA A 945 8.68 42.18 34.87
N LEU A 946 8.78 41.08 34.12
CA LEU A 946 8.83 39.72 34.68
C LEU A 946 9.88 39.65 35.81
N PRO A 947 9.50 39.31 37.07
CA PRO A 947 10.47 39.14 38.14
C PRO A 947 11.44 38.02 37.77
N LYS A 948 12.75 38.23 37.99
CA LYS A 948 13.76 37.18 37.83
C LYS A 948 13.41 35.99 38.74
N PRO A 949 13.54 34.74 38.26
CA PRO A 949 13.26 33.58 39.10
C PRO A 949 14.17 33.59 40.34
N PRO A 950 13.65 33.38 41.56
CA PRO A 950 14.50 33.20 42.75
C PRO A 950 15.29 31.89 42.66
N LYS A 951 16.41 31.79 43.41
CA LYS A 951 17.20 30.56 43.51
C LYS A 951 16.32 29.42 44.05
N LEU A 952 16.28 28.29 43.34
CA LEU A 952 15.53 27.07 43.70
C LEU A 952 15.88 26.61 45.13
N VAL A 953 14.86 26.33 45.94
CA VAL A 953 14.98 25.69 47.25
C VAL A 953 14.78 24.18 47.08
N PRO A 954 15.57 23.29 47.73
CA PRO A 954 15.45 21.84 47.56
C PRO A 954 14.12 21.28 48.07
N VAL A 955 13.63 20.24 47.40
CA VAL A 955 12.33 19.56 47.58
C VAL A 955 12.24 18.72 48.88
N GLY A 956 13.09 18.99 49.88
CA GLY A 956 13.27 18.12 51.05
C GLY A 956 12.20 18.23 52.16
N ASP A 957 11.29 19.21 52.12
CA ASP A 957 10.34 19.48 53.20
C ASP A 957 8.87 19.64 52.71
N LEU A 958 8.41 18.82 51.75
CA LEU A 958 7.02 18.81 51.26
C LEU A 958 6.30 17.49 51.50
#